data_AF-A0A450SCQ7-F1
#
_entry.id   AF-A0A450SCQ7-F1
#
_cell.length_a   1.000
_cell.length_b   1.000
_cell.length_c   1.000
_cell.angle_alpha   90.00
_cell.angle_beta   90.00
_cell.angle_gamma   90.00
#
_symmetry.space_group_name_H-M   'P 1'
#
loop_
_entity.id
_entity.type
_entity.pdbx_description
1 polymer ?
#
loop_
_entity_poly.entity_id
_entity_poly.type
_entity_poly.pdbx_seq_one_letter_code
_entity_poly.pdbx_strand_id
1 'polypeptide(L)'
;MISTKQLEPLLKKLIPLEKKRALGIRDQETEELARIGDVFGSPLTLVKYYIEPYCQHHHPVDPDQDQQPTPTAVRSPVFSTIDAFLRGDLPLRGDNGRRMFVLSDAGIGKTSLLMMIKLTHLMGFRPQGPDCLLLQLGKDTLERIENHPDKANTILLLDALDKDPLAWGNIEKRLVSILAATDDYHRVIISCRTRFFLAGDSFGQPGKIQDIHTCPTISLLPFDNRQVSHYLAGHFPDHWRRFLRRENPVRRRARKLVSEVESLHSCPLLLGNIDAILVADEAGNRQWNSYTLREVLIARWLTREESRLRKQLRNPPHRKMLWDICARAAVFLQRKGRRFLSRADLDALAREFPPITSLQHFTMGGRSFLDCNADGDLRFSSATIREFLVAYSIINGQVTLSEAPSDASLHDSAGPNAQPDNVGDRIHVTDQLMVFLQEGFNGAVDFALLGQLDFGGRFCMPMPQLHFHDRLADGSQGPTMQWIPAGEFLMGSQEKEGHEREYPQHPVCIAAPFALGTYPVTFAQYDHFCDAVGRDKPPSRGWERGKHPVIHVSRQDALNYCAWLSRQSGHHYRLPSEAEWEYAVRAGTRTKYWWGDEVGAKRANCHGCGSLWDNKGVSPVGSFSPNPFGLFDAAGNVWEWTEDCWHGDYQDAPGDGRAWGPANGGDCSRRVVRGGSWIDAPKFLRSGFRDKDFACDANGNLGFRVARDF
;
A
#
# COMPACT_ATOMS: atom_id res chain seq x y z
N MET A 1 -32.42 8.64 -27.12
CA MET A 1 -31.15 7.91 -27.19
C MET A 1 -30.09 8.84 -26.63
N ILE A 2 -29.31 8.36 -25.68
CA ILE A 2 -28.22 9.08 -25.04
C ILE A 2 -26.98 8.92 -25.94
N SER A 3 -26.36 10.02 -26.32
CA SER A 3 -25.21 9.98 -27.21
C SER A 3 -24.22 11.10 -26.90
N THR A 4 -22.93 10.83 -27.11
CA THR A 4 -21.88 11.84 -27.07
C THR A 4 -22.12 13.00 -28.05
N LYS A 5 -22.87 12.77 -29.15
CA LYS A 5 -23.31 13.83 -30.09
C LYS A 5 -24.21 14.89 -29.44
N GLN A 6 -24.83 14.58 -28.29
CA GLN A 6 -25.72 15.49 -27.58
C GLN A 6 -24.98 16.39 -26.57
N LEU A 7 -23.69 16.16 -26.30
CA LEU A 7 -22.95 16.93 -25.29
C LEU A 7 -22.89 18.43 -25.60
N GLU A 8 -22.63 18.81 -26.86
CA GLU A 8 -22.57 20.22 -27.25
C GLU A 8 -23.96 20.90 -27.20
N PRO A 9 -25.04 20.32 -27.77
CA PRO A 9 -26.40 20.83 -27.56
C PRO A 9 -26.79 20.93 -26.08
N LEU A 10 -26.43 19.93 -25.27
CA LEU A 10 -26.70 19.89 -23.83
C LEU A 10 -26.00 21.05 -23.11
N LEU A 11 -24.73 21.27 -23.43
CA LEU A 11 -23.94 22.38 -22.87
C LEU A 11 -24.54 23.75 -23.22
N LYS A 12 -25.02 23.93 -24.47
CA LYS A 12 -25.68 25.17 -24.92
C LYS A 12 -26.96 25.48 -24.14
N LYS A 13 -27.73 24.45 -23.74
CA LYS A 13 -28.92 24.61 -22.90
C LYS A 13 -28.59 24.82 -21.41
N LEU A 14 -27.55 24.15 -20.92
CA LEU A 14 -27.18 24.18 -19.51
C LEU A 14 -26.55 25.51 -19.07
N ILE A 15 -25.77 26.17 -19.95
CA ILE A 15 -25.10 27.45 -19.63
C ILE A 15 -26.11 28.54 -19.21
N PRO A 16 -27.18 28.82 -19.98
CA PRO A 16 -28.20 29.78 -19.56
C PRO A 16 -28.89 29.43 -18.23
N LEU A 17 -29.16 28.15 -17.97
CA LEU A 17 -29.81 27.72 -16.73
C LEU A 17 -28.91 27.89 -15.51
N GLU A 18 -27.62 27.56 -15.62
CA GLU A 18 -26.65 27.82 -14.55
C GLU A 18 -26.47 29.32 -14.30
N LYS A 19 -26.55 30.16 -15.34
CA LYS A 19 -26.59 31.62 -15.18
C LYS A 19 -27.85 32.08 -14.45
N LYS A 20 -29.02 31.57 -14.82
CA LYS A 20 -30.29 31.87 -14.11
C LYS A 20 -30.20 31.49 -12.63
N ARG A 21 -29.70 30.28 -12.33
CA ARG A 21 -29.47 29.80 -10.97
C ARG A 21 -28.52 30.71 -10.20
N ALA A 22 -27.39 31.11 -10.81
CA ALA A 22 -26.43 32.01 -10.19
C ALA A 22 -27.01 33.40 -9.88
N LEU A 23 -28.01 33.84 -10.65
CA LEU A 23 -28.77 35.08 -10.42
C LEU A 23 -29.90 34.91 -9.39
N GLY A 24 -30.07 33.73 -8.79
CA GLY A 24 -31.07 33.47 -7.75
C GLY A 24 -32.49 33.22 -8.27
N ILE A 25 -32.67 33.04 -9.58
CA ILE A 25 -33.97 32.69 -10.19
C ILE A 25 -34.29 31.23 -9.85
N ARG A 26 -35.51 30.98 -9.34
CA ARG A 26 -35.97 29.66 -8.92
C ARG A 26 -37.17 29.23 -9.77
N ASP A 27 -36.90 28.29 -10.67
CA ASP A 27 -37.88 27.52 -11.42
C ASP A 27 -37.56 26.02 -11.23
N GLN A 28 -38.45 25.13 -11.67
CA GLN A 28 -38.31 23.69 -11.45
C GLN A 28 -36.97 23.14 -11.97
N GLU A 29 -36.50 23.63 -13.13
CA GLU A 29 -35.25 23.18 -13.76
C GLU A 29 -34.01 23.65 -12.98
N THR A 30 -34.00 24.91 -12.53
CA THR A 30 -32.88 25.47 -11.76
C THR A 30 -32.79 24.90 -10.35
N GLU A 31 -33.92 24.58 -9.72
CA GLU A 31 -33.94 23.87 -8.43
C GLU A 31 -33.43 22.44 -8.54
N GLU A 32 -33.84 21.71 -9.59
CA GLU A 32 -33.34 20.35 -9.82
C GLU A 32 -31.84 20.35 -10.14
N LEU A 33 -31.36 21.31 -10.94
CA LEU A 33 -29.92 21.50 -11.17
C LEU A 33 -29.17 21.83 -9.88
N ALA A 34 -29.76 22.60 -8.97
CA ALA A 34 -29.16 22.87 -7.68
C ALA A 34 -29.03 21.62 -6.84
N ARG A 35 -30.10 20.81 -6.73
CA ARG A 35 -30.08 19.53 -6.01
C ARG A 35 -29.02 18.58 -6.55
N ILE A 36 -28.94 18.43 -7.88
CA ILE A 36 -27.91 17.59 -8.51
C ILE A 36 -26.51 18.13 -8.18
N GLY A 37 -26.32 19.44 -8.29
CA GLY A 37 -25.06 20.12 -8.02
C GLY A 37 -24.56 19.97 -6.59
N ASP A 38 -25.47 20.01 -5.63
CA ASP A 38 -25.15 19.96 -4.20
C ASP A 38 -24.78 18.53 -3.76
N VAL A 39 -25.44 17.51 -4.31
CA VAL A 39 -25.23 16.10 -3.97
C VAL A 39 -24.10 15.46 -4.76
N PHE A 40 -24.13 15.60 -6.09
CA PHE A 40 -23.24 14.86 -7.01
C PHE A 40 -22.12 15.74 -7.59
N GLY A 41 -22.27 17.06 -7.49
CA GLY A 41 -21.32 18.05 -7.96
C GLY A 41 -21.72 18.72 -9.27
N SER A 42 -20.89 19.67 -9.72
CA SER A 42 -21.21 20.59 -10.83
C SER A 42 -21.69 19.89 -12.13
N PRO A 43 -22.97 20.08 -12.52
CA PRO A 43 -23.50 19.60 -13.79
C PRO A 43 -22.77 20.18 -15.00
N LEU A 44 -22.48 21.49 -14.95
CA LEU A 44 -21.80 22.19 -16.03
C LEU A 44 -20.39 21.66 -16.29
N THR A 45 -19.63 21.43 -15.23
CA THR A 45 -18.27 20.89 -15.34
C THR A 45 -18.31 19.47 -15.87
N LEU A 46 -19.27 18.65 -15.41
CA LEU A 46 -19.45 17.30 -15.90
C LEU A 46 -19.70 17.30 -17.42
N VAL A 47 -20.73 17.99 -17.90
CA VAL A 47 -21.10 18.00 -19.33
C VAL A 47 -19.97 18.52 -20.20
N LYS A 48 -19.24 19.54 -19.75
CA LYS A 48 -18.14 20.15 -20.51
C LYS A 48 -16.98 19.18 -20.78
N TYR A 49 -16.71 18.26 -19.85
CA TYR A 49 -15.54 17.38 -19.89
C TYR A 49 -15.88 15.89 -19.86
N TYR A 50 -17.15 15.55 -20.06
CA TYR A 50 -17.60 14.16 -19.99
C TYR A 50 -17.00 13.33 -21.12
N ILE A 51 -16.37 12.23 -20.74
CA ILE A 51 -15.95 11.18 -21.66
C ILE A 51 -16.78 9.94 -21.34
N GLU A 52 -17.40 9.37 -22.36
CA GLU A 52 -18.19 8.15 -22.24
C GLU A 52 -17.26 6.98 -21.89
N PRO A 53 -17.47 6.28 -20.74
CA PRO A 53 -16.72 5.09 -20.40
C PRO A 53 -17.13 3.91 -21.29
N TYR A 54 -16.22 2.95 -21.47
CA TYR A 54 -16.56 1.66 -22.03
C TYR A 54 -17.13 0.74 -20.95
N CYS A 55 -17.91 -0.26 -21.37
CA CYS A 55 -18.41 -1.30 -20.50
C CYS A 55 -18.24 -2.69 -21.11
N GLN A 56 -18.38 -3.70 -20.26
CA GLN A 56 -18.48 -5.10 -20.63
C GLN A 56 -19.56 -5.81 -19.80
N HIS A 57 -20.07 -6.93 -20.32
CA HIS A 57 -21.13 -7.73 -19.67
C HIS A 57 -20.61 -8.83 -18.73
N HIS A 58 -19.31 -9.11 -18.70
CA HIS A 58 -18.70 -10.13 -17.84
C HIS A 58 -18.02 -9.50 -16.60
N HIS A 59 -18.14 -10.17 -15.45
CA HIS A 59 -17.49 -9.76 -14.21
C HIS A 59 -15.97 -10.00 -14.32
N PRO A 60 -15.10 -9.02 -14.01
CA PRO A 60 -13.65 -9.16 -14.17
C PRO A 60 -12.98 -10.01 -13.08
N VAL A 61 -13.72 -10.48 -12.07
CA VAL A 61 -13.18 -11.30 -10.98
C VAL A 61 -13.97 -12.59 -10.92
N ASP A 62 -13.48 -13.61 -11.64
CA ASP A 62 -13.82 -15.02 -11.43
C ASP A 62 -12.47 -15.76 -11.24
N PRO A 63 -12.04 -16.04 -9.99
CA PRO A 63 -10.71 -16.59 -9.70
C PRO A 63 -10.44 -17.96 -10.34
N ASP A 64 -11.49 -18.70 -10.69
CA ASP A 64 -11.38 -20.08 -11.19
C ASP A 64 -11.18 -20.17 -12.73
N GLN A 65 -11.06 -19.03 -13.44
CA GLN A 65 -10.92 -19.01 -14.90
C GLN A 65 -9.50 -18.73 -15.42
N ASP A 66 -8.46 -18.78 -14.56
CA ASP A 66 -7.05 -18.60 -14.97
C ASP A 66 -6.48 -19.76 -15.83
N GLN A 67 -7.29 -20.72 -16.27
CA GLN A 67 -6.85 -21.85 -17.11
C GLN A 67 -7.44 -21.90 -18.54
N GLN A 68 -8.19 -20.88 -18.99
CA GLN A 68 -8.56 -20.78 -20.41
C GLN A 68 -8.40 -19.35 -20.92
N PRO A 69 -7.91 -19.15 -22.17
CA PRO A 69 -7.86 -17.83 -22.76
C PRO A 69 -9.29 -17.31 -22.92
N THR A 70 -9.71 -16.41 -22.03
CA THR A 70 -11.01 -15.74 -22.09
C THR A 70 -11.24 -15.19 -23.50
N PRO A 71 -12.41 -15.43 -24.13
CA PRO A 71 -12.73 -14.81 -25.40
C PRO A 71 -12.70 -13.29 -25.20
N THR A 72 -11.98 -12.60 -26.09
CA THR A 72 -11.76 -11.15 -26.15
C THR A 72 -12.95 -10.39 -25.57
N ALA A 73 -12.80 -9.81 -24.37
CA ALA A 73 -13.88 -9.08 -23.72
C ALA A 73 -14.40 -7.98 -24.67
N VAL A 74 -15.63 -8.14 -25.16
CA VAL A 74 -16.23 -7.20 -26.12
C VAL A 74 -16.46 -5.87 -25.41
N ARG A 75 -15.56 -4.90 -25.67
CA ARG A 75 -15.68 -3.53 -25.18
C ARG A 75 -16.74 -2.81 -26.00
N SER A 76 -17.74 -2.24 -25.35
CA SER A 76 -18.75 -1.40 -25.99
C SER A 76 -18.89 -0.04 -25.29
N PRO A 77 -19.23 1.04 -26.03
CA PRO A 77 -19.63 2.31 -25.41
C PRO A 77 -20.83 2.10 -24.48
N VAL A 78 -20.79 2.69 -23.29
CA VAL A 78 -21.83 2.43 -22.27
C VAL A 78 -23.21 2.94 -22.68
N PHE A 79 -23.30 4.05 -23.42
CA PHE A 79 -24.58 4.65 -23.77
C PHE A 79 -25.41 3.76 -24.68
N SER A 80 -24.80 3.02 -25.61
CA SER A 80 -25.54 2.06 -26.43
C SER A 80 -26.17 0.96 -25.60
N THR A 81 -25.47 0.50 -24.57
CA THR A 81 -25.93 -0.56 -23.66
C THR A 81 -27.06 -0.05 -22.76
N ILE A 82 -26.92 1.15 -22.21
CA ILE A 82 -27.95 1.81 -21.41
C ILE A 82 -29.20 2.09 -22.26
N ASP A 83 -29.05 2.59 -23.48
CA ASP A 83 -30.17 2.84 -24.37
C ASP A 83 -30.91 1.54 -24.74
N ALA A 84 -30.18 0.44 -25.01
CA ALA A 84 -30.78 -0.87 -25.26
C ALA A 84 -31.60 -1.37 -24.05
N PHE A 85 -31.06 -1.21 -22.84
CA PHE A 85 -31.78 -1.53 -21.60
C PHE A 85 -33.04 -0.68 -21.41
N LEU A 86 -32.93 0.64 -21.61
CA LEU A 86 -34.06 1.55 -21.47
C LEU A 86 -35.16 1.30 -22.51
N ARG A 87 -34.83 0.76 -23.70
CA ARG A 87 -35.82 0.33 -24.71
C ARG A 87 -36.38 -1.07 -24.48
N GLY A 88 -35.71 -1.90 -23.68
CA GLY A 88 -36.06 -3.32 -23.49
C GLY A 88 -35.50 -4.25 -24.56
N ASP A 89 -34.45 -3.83 -25.29
CA ASP A 89 -33.85 -4.60 -26.39
C ASP A 89 -32.89 -5.71 -25.91
N LEU A 90 -32.53 -5.73 -24.62
CA LEU A 90 -31.62 -6.74 -24.06
C LEU A 90 -32.39 -8.04 -23.75
N PRO A 91 -31.86 -9.25 -24.03
CA PRO A 91 -32.54 -10.51 -23.73
C PRO A 91 -32.63 -10.72 -22.21
N LEU A 92 -33.83 -10.54 -21.66
CA LEU A 92 -34.10 -10.61 -20.21
C LEU A 92 -34.45 -12.07 -19.83
N ARG A 93 -33.56 -12.77 -19.12
CA ARG A 93 -33.88 -14.09 -18.52
C ARG A 93 -34.45 -13.89 -17.11
N GLY A 94 -35.77 -14.00 -16.97
CA GLY A 94 -36.47 -14.05 -15.67
C GLY A 94 -36.61 -12.70 -14.95
N ASP A 95 -37.75 -12.53 -14.30
CA ASP A 95 -38.21 -11.38 -13.49
C ASP A 95 -38.24 -10.00 -14.18
N ASN A 96 -38.83 -9.96 -15.39
CA ASN A 96 -39.17 -8.76 -16.18
C ASN A 96 -38.02 -7.79 -16.54
N GLY A 97 -36.78 -8.03 -16.09
CA GLY A 97 -35.55 -7.35 -16.51
C GLY A 97 -35.61 -5.82 -16.53
N ARG A 98 -36.37 -5.23 -15.59
CA ARG A 98 -36.55 -3.77 -15.45
C ARG A 98 -35.39 -3.09 -14.71
N ARG A 99 -34.44 -3.86 -14.18
CA ARG A 99 -33.38 -3.40 -13.28
C ARG A 99 -32.01 -3.73 -13.87
N MET A 100 -31.06 -2.82 -13.74
CA MET A 100 -29.68 -3.02 -14.16
C MET A 100 -28.71 -2.55 -13.09
N PHE A 101 -27.66 -3.34 -12.86
CA PHE A 101 -26.52 -2.92 -12.04
C PHE A 101 -25.39 -2.36 -12.90
N VAL A 102 -24.87 -1.21 -12.51
CA VAL A 102 -23.65 -0.61 -13.07
C VAL A 102 -22.54 -0.75 -12.04
N LEU A 103 -21.63 -1.67 -12.30
CA LEU A 103 -20.51 -2.02 -11.44
C LEU A 103 -19.21 -1.39 -11.94
N SER A 104 -18.30 -1.06 -11.03
CA SER A 104 -16.89 -0.75 -11.33
C SER A 104 -16.15 -0.45 -10.03
N ASP A 105 -14.84 -0.36 -10.09
CA ASP A 105 -14.06 0.15 -8.95
C ASP A 105 -14.30 1.63 -8.67
N ALA A 106 -13.77 2.11 -7.54
CA ALA A 106 -13.90 3.50 -7.15
C ALA A 106 -13.24 4.42 -8.20
N GLY A 107 -13.95 5.49 -8.59
CA GLY A 107 -13.39 6.52 -9.47
C GLY A 107 -13.50 6.27 -10.98
N ILE A 108 -14.15 5.19 -11.42
CA ILE A 108 -14.34 4.85 -12.85
C ILE A 108 -15.52 5.60 -13.51
N GLY A 109 -16.31 6.37 -12.75
CA GLY A 109 -17.31 7.30 -13.32
C GLY A 109 -18.78 6.84 -13.27
N LYS A 110 -19.16 5.95 -12.35
CA LYS A 110 -20.57 5.53 -12.12
C LYS A 110 -21.52 6.70 -11.87
N THR A 111 -21.21 7.54 -10.88
CA THR A 111 -22.00 8.73 -10.55
C THR A 111 -22.09 9.68 -11.75
N SER A 112 -20.96 9.89 -12.44
CA SER A 112 -20.90 10.72 -13.65
C SER A 112 -21.84 10.20 -14.76
N LEU A 113 -21.90 8.88 -14.96
CA LEU A 113 -22.81 8.25 -15.91
C LEU A 113 -24.28 8.51 -15.54
N LEU A 114 -24.67 8.26 -14.28
CA LEU A 114 -26.05 8.48 -13.84
C LEU A 114 -26.46 9.96 -13.93
N MET A 115 -25.57 10.87 -13.52
CA MET A 115 -25.78 12.31 -13.71
C MET A 115 -25.99 12.66 -15.19
N MET A 116 -25.18 12.11 -16.10
CA MET A 116 -25.33 12.37 -17.54
C MET A 116 -26.67 11.87 -18.10
N ILE A 117 -27.18 10.74 -17.62
CA ILE A 117 -28.50 10.23 -17.98
C ILE A 117 -29.58 11.23 -17.53
N LYS A 118 -29.53 11.68 -16.27
CA LYS A 118 -30.48 12.67 -15.71
C LYS A 118 -30.42 14.02 -16.41
N LEU A 119 -29.23 14.54 -16.72
CA LEU A 119 -29.08 15.84 -17.37
C LEU A 119 -29.60 15.82 -18.82
N THR A 120 -29.35 14.73 -19.54
CA THR A 120 -29.90 14.54 -20.90
C THR A 120 -31.43 14.52 -20.89
N HIS A 121 -32.03 13.92 -19.85
CA HIS A 121 -33.48 13.96 -19.63
C HIS A 121 -33.99 15.37 -19.32
N LEU A 122 -33.41 16.03 -18.29
CA LEU A 122 -33.83 17.35 -17.83
C LEU A 122 -33.81 18.40 -18.94
N MET A 123 -32.86 18.30 -19.88
CA MET A 123 -32.70 19.28 -20.97
C MET A 123 -33.58 18.99 -22.21
N GLY A 124 -34.59 18.12 -22.06
CA GLY A 124 -35.68 17.97 -23.04
C GLY A 124 -35.26 17.32 -24.36
N PHE A 125 -34.22 16.48 -24.36
CA PHE A 125 -33.89 15.65 -25.53
C PHE A 125 -34.84 14.44 -25.70
N ARG A 126 -35.86 14.31 -24.82
CA ARG A 126 -37.02 13.40 -24.93
C ARG A 126 -38.31 14.13 -24.50
N PRO A 127 -39.12 14.68 -25.43
CA PRO A 127 -40.36 15.38 -25.09
C PRO A 127 -41.55 14.48 -24.72
N GLN A 128 -41.47 13.15 -24.91
CA GLN A 128 -42.58 12.19 -24.74
C GLN A 128 -42.17 10.89 -24.01
N GLY A 129 -41.10 10.94 -23.21
CA GLY A 129 -40.57 9.76 -22.51
C GLY A 129 -40.93 9.72 -21.02
N PRO A 130 -40.69 8.58 -20.35
CA PRO A 130 -40.82 8.47 -18.90
C PRO A 130 -39.96 9.51 -18.17
N ASP A 131 -40.42 9.98 -17.01
CA ASP A 131 -39.66 10.87 -16.13
C ASP A 131 -38.36 10.19 -15.66
N CYS A 132 -37.42 10.94 -15.09
CA CYS A 132 -36.13 10.42 -14.64
C CYS A 132 -35.77 10.97 -13.27
N LEU A 133 -35.75 10.11 -12.26
CA LEU A 133 -35.38 10.47 -10.89
C LEU A 133 -33.96 9.99 -10.56
N LEU A 134 -33.11 10.87 -10.03
CA LEU A 134 -31.75 10.54 -9.58
C LEU A 134 -31.63 10.72 -8.06
N LEU A 135 -31.33 9.63 -7.36
CA LEU A 135 -31.17 9.59 -5.91
C LEU A 135 -29.80 9.05 -5.53
N GLN A 136 -29.18 9.65 -4.50
CA GLN A 136 -28.07 9.02 -3.80
C GLN A 136 -28.67 8.12 -2.72
N LEU A 137 -28.22 6.87 -2.63
CA LEU A 137 -28.73 5.94 -1.62
C LEU A 137 -28.34 6.40 -0.20
N GLY A 138 -29.32 6.36 0.69
CA GLY A 138 -29.26 6.93 2.04
C GLY A 138 -30.46 6.53 2.91
N LYS A 139 -30.52 7.10 4.11
CA LYS A 139 -31.55 6.73 5.12
C LYS A 139 -32.99 6.98 4.63
N ASP A 140 -33.20 8.08 3.89
CA ASP A 140 -34.48 8.56 3.34
C ASP A 140 -34.88 7.88 2.01
N THR A 141 -34.07 6.97 1.46
CA THR A 141 -34.30 6.49 0.09
C THR A 141 -35.63 5.75 -0.07
N LEU A 142 -35.98 4.83 0.84
CA LEU A 142 -37.22 4.06 0.71
C LEU A 142 -38.46 4.97 0.75
N GLU A 143 -38.50 5.91 1.69
CA GLU A 143 -39.57 6.90 1.78
C GLU A 143 -39.70 7.71 0.49
N ARG A 144 -38.58 8.13 -0.10
CA ARG A 144 -38.58 8.90 -1.36
C ARG A 144 -39.01 8.08 -2.57
N ILE A 145 -38.66 6.79 -2.61
CA ILE A 145 -39.11 5.86 -3.65
C ILE A 145 -40.61 5.60 -3.50
N GLU A 146 -41.07 5.35 -2.28
CA GLU A 146 -42.47 5.02 -1.98
C GLU A 146 -43.41 6.19 -2.28
N ASN A 147 -43.01 7.41 -1.93
CA ASN A 147 -43.81 8.63 -2.09
C ASN A 147 -43.71 9.27 -3.49
N HIS A 148 -42.92 8.71 -4.42
CA HIS A 148 -42.79 9.29 -5.75
C HIS A 148 -44.06 9.05 -6.60
N PRO A 149 -44.64 10.08 -7.22
CA PRO A 149 -45.79 9.92 -8.11
C PRO A 149 -45.40 9.23 -9.44
N ASP A 150 -46.34 8.61 -10.12
CA ASP A 150 -46.15 8.08 -11.50
C ASP A 150 -44.91 7.16 -11.70
N LYS A 151 -44.69 6.23 -10.77
CA LYS A 151 -43.56 5.27 -10.80
C LYS A 151 -43.50 4.48 -12.11
N ALA A 152 -44.65 4.06 -12.62
CA ALA A 152 -44.79 3.26 -13.84
C ALA A 152 -44.25 3.95 -15.09
N ASN A 153 -44.18 5.28 -15.08
CA ASN A 153 -43.62 6.11 -16.13
C ASN A 153 -42.36 6.85 -15.67
N THR A 154 -41.60 6.30 -14.72
CA THR A 154 -40.36 6.89 -14.21
C THR A 154 -39.17 5.93 -14.33
N ILE A 155 -38.05 6.44 -14.86
CA ILE A 155 -36.73 5.82 -14.79
C ILE A 155 -36.07 6.24 -13.48
N LEU A 156 -35.74 5.27 -12.63
CA LEU A 156 -35.09 5.51 -11.35
C LEU A 156 -33.58 5.23 -11.44
N LEU A 157 -32.76 6.21 -11.07
CA LEU A 157 -31.31 6.11 -10.99
C LEU A 157 -30.90 6.16 -9.51
N LEU A 158 -30.38 5.06 -8.98
CA LEU A 158 -29.91 4.94 -7.60
C LEU A 158 -28.38 4.89 -7.61
N ASP A 159 -27.74 5.92 -7.08
CA ASP A 159 -26.28 6.01 -7.04
C ASP A 159 -25.70 5.52 -5.71
N ALA A 160 -24.57 4.83 -5.81
CA ALA A 160 -23.64 4.52 -4.72
C ALA A 160 -24.24 3.64 -3.62
N LEU A 161 -24.73 2.45 -3.99
CA LEU A 161 -25.18 1.43 -3.02
C LEU A 161 -24.06 1.06 -2.03
N ASP A 162 -22.81 1.04 -2.48
CA ASP A 162 -21.63 0.83 -1.63
C ASP A 162 -21.45 1.90 -0.55
N LYS A 163 -22.11 3.06 -0.72
CA LYS A 163 -22.10 4.19 0.20
C LYS A 163 -23.39 4.35 1.01
N ASP A 164 -24.39 3.48 0.84
CA ASP A 164 -25.62 3.54 1.63
C ASP A 164 -25.32 3.20 3.10
N PRO A 165 -25.50 4.13 4.05
CA PRO A 165 -25.28 3.88 5.47
C PRO A 165 -26.08 2.71 6.03
N LEU A 166 -27.27 2.44 5.48
CA LEU A 166 -28.17 1.36 5.90
C LEU A 166 -27.82 0.01 5.27
N ALA A 167 -26.97 -0.01 4.25
CA ALA A 167 -26.57 -1.24 3.56
C ALA A 167 -25.38 -1.94 4.23
N TRP A 168 -24.65 -1.26 5.11
CA TRP A 168 -23.46 -1.85 5.73
C TRP A 168 -23.82 -2.79 6.88
N GLY A 169 -23.32 -4.03 6.82
CA GLY A 169 -23.62 -5.07 7.80
C GLY A 169 -25.01 -5.71 7.65
N ASN A 170 -25.84 -5.20 6.73
CA ASN A 170 -27.19 -5.71 6.48
C ASN A 170 -27.58 -5.58 5.00
N ILE A 171 -26.58 -5.78 4.11
CA ILE A 171 -26.72 -5.49 2.68
C ILE A 171 -27.85 -6.29 2.04
N GLU A 172 -27.98 -7.56 2.39
CA GLU A 172 -29.01 -8.44 1.85
C GLU A 172 -30.41 -7.88 2.11
N LYS A 173 -30.74 -7.63 3.38
CA LYS A 173 -32.05 -7.08 3.77
C LYS A 173 -32.29 -5.71 3.14
N ARG A 174 -31.25 -4.86 3.11
CA ARG A 174 -31.35 -3.52 2.54
C ARG A 174 -31.59 -3.58 1.04
N LEU A 175 -30.85 -4.41 0.32
CA LEU A 175 -30.97 -4.57 -1.11
C LEU A 175 -32.34 -5.15 -1.49
N VAL A 176 -32.80 -6.19 -0.78
CA VAL A 176 -34.16 -6.74 -0.96
C VAL A 176 -35.22 -5.66 -0.76
N SER A 177 -35.11 -4.83 0.29
CA SER A 177 -36.06 -3.73 0.51
C SER A 177 -36.06 -2.69 -0.61
N ILE A 178 -34.89 -2.35 -1.16
CA ILE A 178 -34.76 -1.43 -2.29
C ILE A 178 -35.36 -2.05 -3.56
N LEU A 179 -35.06 -3.32 -3.83
CA LEU A 179 -35.57 -4.00 -5.02
C LEU A 179 -37.11 -4.08 -4.97
N ALA A 180 -37.69 -4.51 -3.85
CA ALA A 180 -39.14 -4.56 -3.65
C ALA A 180 -39.80 -3.18 -3.80
N ALA A 181 -39.24 -2.13 -3.20
CA ALA A 181 -39.79 -0.76 -3.32
C ALA A 181 -39.75 -0.21 -4.75
N THR A 182 -38.97 -0.84 -5.65
CA THR A 182 -38.79 -0.38 -7.03
C THR A 182 -39.51 -1.23 -8.09
N ASP A 183 -40.36 -2.19 -7.68
CA ASP A 183 -41.14 -3.06 -8.59
C ASP A 183 -42.02 -2.27 -9.59
N ASP A 184 -42.59 -1.16 -9.11
CA ASP A 184 -43.54 -0.35 -9.89
C ASP A 184 -42.86 0.64 -10.85
N TYR A 185 -41.52 0.71 -10.87
CA TYR A 185 -40.81 1.65 -11.73
C TYR A 185 -40.66 1.15 -13.17
N HIS A 186 -40.64 2.08 -14.14
CA HIS A 186 -40.46 1.74 -15.56
C HIS A 186 -39.13 1.01 -15.80
N ARG A 187 -38.03 1.60 -15.32
CA ARG A 187 -36.67 1.06 -15.35
C ARG A 187 -35.90 1.56 -14.14
N VAL A 188 -34.98 0.74 -13.63
CA VAL A 188 -34.13 1.07 -12.48
C VAL A 188 -32.67 0.80 -12.83
N ILE A 189 -31.79 1.75 -12.54
CA ILE A 189 -30.35 1.59 -12.66
C ILE A 189 -29.72 1.82 -11.30
N ILE A 190 -28.98 0.83 -10.80
CA ILE A 190 -28.34 0.87 -9.48
C ILE A 190 -26.82 0.85 -9.68
N SER A 191 -26.12 1.86 -9.17
CA SER A 191 -24.67 1.91 -9.23
C SER A 191 -24.03 1.37 -7.94
N CYS A 192 -22.96 0.58 -8.09
CA CYS A 192 -22.26 -0.02 -6.95
C CYS A 192 -20.78 -0.33 -7.25
N ARG A 193 -19.95 -0.54 -6.23
CA ARG A 193 -18.58 -1.05 -6.40
C ARG A 193 -18.60 -2.54 -6.76
N THR A 194 -17.69 -2.96 -7.65
CA THR A 194 -17.55 -4.37 -8.07
C THR A 194 -17.25 -5.29 -6.88
N ARG A 195 -16.34 -4.87 -5.99
CA ARG A 195 -15.93 -5.66 -4.81
C ARG A 195 -16.97 -5.76 -3.70
N PHE A 196 -18.14 -5.15 -3.89
CA PHE A 196 -19.22 -5.16 -2.91
C PHE A 196 -20.02 -6.48 -2.93
N PHE A 197 -19.78 -7.35 -3.92
CA PHE A 197 -20.48 -8.62 -4.13
C PHE A 197 -19.53 -9.85 -4.21
N LEU A 198 -18.37 -9.82 -3.54
CA LEU A 198 -17.37 -10.92 -3.64
C LEU A 198 -17.66 -12.11 -2.70
N ALA A 199 -17.19 -13.30 -3.12
CA ALA A 199 -17.57 -14.63 -2.64
C ALA A 199 -17.41 -14.87 -1.13
N GLY A 200 -18.48 -15.41 -0.52
CA GLY A 200 -18.59 -15.73 0.90
C GLY A 200 -19.90 -15.23 1.53
N ASP A 201 -20.51 -14.19 0.97
CA ASP A 201 -21.84 -13.72 1.35
C ASP A 201 -22.93 -14.58 0.67
N SER A 202 -24.05 -14.79 1.36
CA SER A 202 -25.21 -15.62 0.94
C SER A 202 -25.91 -15.19 -0.36
N PHE A 203 -25.37 -14.20 -1.07
CA PHE A 203 -25.84 -13.72 -2.35
C PHE A 203 -24.89 -14.19 -3.45
N GLY A 204 -25.42 -14.98 -4.39
CA GLY A 204 -24.69 -15.45 -5.55
C GLY A 204 -24.18 -14.31 -6.46
N GLN A 205 -23.60 -14.69 -7.60
CA GLN A 205 -23.05 -13.76 -8.60
C GLN A 205 -23.97 -12.55 -8.83
N PRO A 206 -23.44 -11.32 -9.04
CA PRO A 206 -24.20 -10.06 -9.02
C PRO A 206 -25.40 -9.95 -9.99
N GLY A 207 -25.59 -10.93 -10.88
CA GLY A 207 -26.75 -11.09 -11.75
C GLY A 207 -27.89 -11.96 -11.21
N LYS A 208 -27.73 -12.62 -10.05
CA LYS A 208 -28.76 -13.44 -9.39
C LYS A 208 -28.85 -13.12 -7.90
N ILE A 209 -30.00 -12.58 -7.51
CA ILE A 209 -30.30 -12.14 -6.15
C ILE A 209 -31.40 -13.05 -5.59
N GLN A 210 -31.09 -13.82 -4.54
CA GLN A 210 -32.01 -14.75 -3.84
C GLN A 210 -32.75 -15.76 -4.74
N ASP A 211 -32.18 -16.15 -5.89
CA ASP A 211 -32.83 -17.01 -6.91
C ASP A 211 -34.15 -16.48 -7.50
N ILE A 212 -34.62 -15.30 -7.08
CA ILE A 212 -35.90 -14.69 -7.46
C ILE A 212 -35.69 -13.53 -8.45
N HIS A 213 -34.63 -12.73 -8.26
CA HIS A 213 -34.38 -11.55 -9.10
C HIS A 213 -33.15 -11.72 -10.00
N THR A 214 -33.35 -11.74 -11.31
CA THR A 214 -32.26 -11.68 -12.30
C THR A 214 -32.06 -10.25 -12.79
N CYS A 215 -30.93 -9.63 -12.45
CA CYS A 215 -30.63 -8.26 -12.86
C CYS A 215 -29.41 -8.23 -13.81
N PRO A 216 -29.55 -7.76 -15.06
CA PRO A 216 -28.40 -7.50 -15.92
C PRO A 216 -27.33 -6.64 -15.24
N THR A 217 -26.08 -7.07 -15.33
CA THR A 217 -24.92 -6.34 -14.81
C THR A 217 -24.05 -5.85 -15.96
N ILE A 218 -23.59 -4.60 -15.87
CA ILE A 218 -22.51 -4.08 -16.71
C ILE A 218 -21.37 -3.60 -15.83
N SER A 219 -20.13 -3.84 -16.25
CA SER A 219 -18.93 -3.34 -15.59
C SER A 219 -18.33 -2.20 -16.41
N LEU A 220 -18.19 -1.02 -15.82
CA LEU A 220 -17.46 0.08 -16.44
C LEU A 220 -15.96 -0.21 -16.41
N LEU A 221 -15.29 0.13 -17.52
CA LEU A 221 -13.88 -0.11 -17.72
C LEU A 221 -13.05 1.15 -17.44
N PRO A 222 -11.78 0.99 -17.02
CA PRO A 222 -10.83 2.09 -16.95
C PRO A 222 -10.65 2.78 -18.31
N PHE A 223 -10.27 4.05 -18.30
CA PHE A 223 -10.06 4.80 -19.55
C PHE A 223 -8.88 4.27 -20.35
N ASP A 224 -9.01 4.28 -21.67
CA ASP A 224 -7.91 4.01 -22.59
C ASP A 224 -7.16 5.29 -23.01
N ASN A 225 -6.04 5.10 -23.72
CA ASN A 225 -5.23 6.17 -24.29
C ASN A 225 -6.03 7.23 -25.08
N ARG A 226 -7.07 6.79 -25.80
CA ARG A 226 -7.88 7.67 -26.67
C ARG A 226 -8.83 8.51 -25.82
N GLN A 227 -9.49 7.90 -24.84
CA GLN A 227 -10.37 8.57 -23.89
C GLN A 227 -9.61 9.63 -23.06
N VAL A 228 -8.41 9.30 -22.58
CA VAL A 228 -7.59 10.29 -21.85
C VAL A 228 -7.12 11.43 -22.75
N SER A 229 -6.68 11.11 -23.97
CA SER A 229 -6.27 12.14 -24.94
C SER A 229 -7.42 13.08 -25.28
N HIS A 230 -8.64 12.55 -25.43
CA HIS A 230 -9.86 13.34 -25.65
C HIS A 230 -10.13 14.24 -24.43
N TYR A 231 -10.12 13.68 -23.22
CA TYR A 231 -10.32 14.43 -21.98
C TYR A 231 -9.35 15.62 -21.89
N LEU A 232 -8.05 15.39 -22.07
CA LEU A 232 -7.03 16.44 -21.99
C LEU A 232 -7.18 17.50 -23.10
N ALA A 233 -7.61 17.10 -24.30
CA ALA A 233 -7.84 18.04 -25.40
C ALA A 233 -9.03 18.96 -25.14
N GLY A 234 -10.10 18.46 -24.51
CA GLY A 234 -11.25 19.25 -24.08
C GLY A 234 -10.94 20.13 -22.87
N HIS A 235 -10.19 19.60 -21.90
CA HIS A 235 -9.85 20.31 -20.66
C HIS A 235 -8.82 21.43 -20.89
N PHE A 236 -7.85 21.20 -21.76
CA PHE A 236 -6.79 22.15 -22.12
C PHE A 236 -6.72 22.38 -23.64
N PRO A 237 -7.67 23.13 -24.24
CA PRO A 237 -7.74 23.32 -25.68
C PRO A 237 -6.55 24.12 -26.24
N ASP A 238 -6.18 23.86 -27.50
CA ASP A 238 -5.12 24.57 -28.20
C ASP A 238 -5.47 26.03 -28.51
N HIS A 239 -4.43 26.85 -28.66
CA HIS A 239 -4.60 28.24 -29.02
C HIS A 239 -4.60 28.41 -30.55
N TRP A 240 -5.58 29.15 -31.06
CA TRP A 240 -5.66 29.53 -32.45
C TRP A 240 -5.18 30.98 -32.62
N ARG A 241 -4.16 31.22 -33.44
CA ARG A 241 -3.75 32.57 -33.88
C ARG A 241 -3.53 32.56 -35.40
N ARG A 242 -4.24 33.43 -36.13
CA ARG A 242 -4.08 33.68 -37.58
C ARG A 242 -3.79 32.39 -38.37
N PHE A 243 -4.68 31.41 -38.28
CA PHE A 243 -4.62 30.12 -39.00
C PHE A 243 -3.55 29.11 -38.58
N LEU A 244 -2.68 29.41 -37.59
CA LEU A 244 -1.73 28.46 -37.01
C LEU A 244 -2.24 27.94 -35.66
N ARG A 245 -2.35 26.60 -35.55
CA ARG A 245 -2.70 25.89 -34.32
C ARG A 245 -1.45 25.76 -33.46
N ARG A 246 -1.40 26.47 -32.33
CA ARG A 246 -0.31 26.34 -31.35
C ARG A 246 -0.75 25.43 -30.22
N GLU A 247 0.05 24.40 -29.97
CA GLU A 247 -0.21 23.46 -28.88
C GLU A 247 -0.26 24.19 -27.52
N ASN A 248 -1.30 23.89 -26.74
CA ASN A 248 -1.42 24.41 -25.39
C ASN A 248 -0.28 23.84 -24.50
N PRO A 249 0.58 24.70 -23.90
CA PRO A 249 1.72 24.23 -23.11
C PRO A 249 1.28 23.43 -21.87
N VAL A 250 0.15 23.78 -21.26
CA VAL A 250 -0.43 23.05 -20.13
C VAL A 250 -0.89 21.66 -20.57
N ARG A 251 -1.52 21.54 -21.76
CA ARG A 251 -1.91 20.23 -22.31
C ARG A 251 -0.71 19.33 -22.56
N ARG A 252 0.40 19.88 -23.05
CA ARG A 252 1.63 19.13 -23.28
C ARG A 252 2.22 18.62 -21.97
N ARG A 253 2.24 19.46 -20.93
CA ARG A 253 2.65 19.05 -19.56
C ARG A 253 1.74 17.96 -19.01
N ALA A 254 0.42 18.12 -19.11
CA ALA A 254 -0.54 17.14 -18.66
C ALA A 254 -0.36 15.77 -19.33
N ARG A 255 -0.11 15.75 -20.65
CA ARG A 255 0.18 14.51 -21.39
C ARG A 255 1.45 13.82 -20.90
N LYS A 256 2.53 14.59 -20.70
CA LYS A 256 3.79 14.06 -20.17
C LYS A 256 3.59 13.43 -18.79
N LEU A 257 2.92 14.14 -17.89
CA LEU A 257 2.60 13.67 -16.56
C LEU A 257 1.75 12.38 -16.56
N VAL A 258 0.71 12.32 -17.40
CA VAL A 258 -0.13 11.13 -17.54
C VAL A 258 0.65 9.93 -18.11
N SER A 259 1.60 10.16 -19.01
CA SER A 259 2.43 9.07 -19.54
C SER A 259 3.45 8.53 -18.54
N GLU A 260 3.86 9.35 -17.56
CA GLU A 260 4.81 8.97 -16.51
C GLU A 260 4.11 8.27 -15.32
N VAL A 261 2.79 8.44 -15.18
CA VAL A 261 2.01 7.96 -14.04
C VAL A 261 0.89 7.04 -14.51
N GLU A 262 1.12 5.74 -14.44
CA GLU A 262 0.19 4.70 -14.93
C GLU A 262 -1.22 4.83 -14.32
N SER A 263 -1.35 5.17 -13.03
CA SER A 263 -2.66 5.31 -12.38
C SER A 263 -3.50 6.47 -12.94
N LEU A 264 -2.87 7.54 -13.45
CA LEU A 264 -3.56 8.65 -14.12
C LEU A 264 -4.08 8.23 -15.49
N HIS A 265 -3.47 7.23 -16.12
CA HIS A 265 -3.87 6.74 -17.42
C HIS A 265 -5.27 6.12 -17.44
N SER A 266 -5.64 5.48 -16.34
CA SER A 266 -6.80 4.58 -16.32
C SER A 266 -7.91 5.04 -15.37
N CYS A 267 -7.65 6.00 -14.47
CA CYS A 267 -8.58 6.43 -13.43
C CYS A 267 -9.18 7.84 -13.68
N PRO A 268 -10.45 7.94 -14.13
CA PRO A 268 -11.14 9.20 -14.36
C PRO A 268 -11.18 10.13 -13.14
N LEU A 269 -11.27 9.58 -11.93
CA LEU A 269 -11.23 10.38 -10.71
C LEU A 269 -9.89 11.12 -10.53
N LEU A 270 -8.77 10.46 -10.84
CA LEU A 270 -7.45 11.07 -10.76
C LEU A 270 -7.29 12.13 -11.87
N LEU A 271 -7.71 11.81 -13.10
CA LEU A 271 -7.74 12.75 -14.23
C LEU A 271 -8.63 13.97 -13.97
N GLY A 272 -9.76 13.79 -13.29
CA GLY A 272 -10.64 14.86 -12.83
C GLY A 272 -9.95 15.89 -11.92
N ASN A 273 -8.80 15.53 -11.34
CA ASN A 273 -8.01 16.37 -10.47
C ASN A 273 -6.68 16.83 -11.10
N ILE A 274 -6.50 16.62 -12.42
CA ILE A 274 -5.25 16.93 -13.14
C ILE A 274 -4.77 18.38 -12.92
N ASP A 275 -5.66 19.36 -12.77
CA ASP A 275 -5.28 20.74 -12.47
C ASP A 275 -4.50 20.86 -11.15
N ALA A 276 -4.96 20.17 -10.10
CA ALA A 276 -4.31 20.22 -8.80
C ALA A 276 -2.96 19.50 -8.82
N ILE A 277 -2.86 18.43 -9.60
CA ILE A 277 -1.61 17.68 -9.79
C ILE A 277 -0.59 18.54 -10.56
N LEU A 278 -1.02 19.24 -11.61
CA LEU A 278 -0.18 20.16 -12.38
C LEU A 278 0.30 21.36 -11.56
N VAL A 279 -0.55 21.91 -10.69
CA VAL A 279 -0.15 22.98 -9.75
C VAL A 279 0.85 22.44 -8.73
N ALA A 280 0.66 21.22 -8.22
CA ALA A 280 1.63 20.58 -7.34
C ALA A 280 2.95 20.20 -8.03
N ASP A 281 2.95 20.13 -9.37
CA ASP A 281 4.10 19.88 -10.25
C ASP A 281 4.76 21.18 -10.74
N GLU A 282 4.53 22.35 -10.15
CA GLU A 282 4.87 23.65 -10.78
C GLU A 282 6.34 23.74 -11.27
N ALA A 283 7.29 23.17 -10.51
CA ALA A 283 8.72 23.09 -10.83
C ALA A 283 9.13 21.92 -11.76
N GLY A 284 8.24 20.96 -12.05
CA GLY A 284 8.49 19.81 -12.95
C GLY A 284 9.47 18.76 -12.45
N ASN A 285 9.92 18.88 -11.18
CA ASN A 285 10.91 18.01 -10.56
C ASN A 285 10.29 17.07 -9.51
N ARG A 286 8.96 17.05 -9.40
CA ARG A 286 8.29 16.25 -8.38
C ARG A 286 8.24 14.80 -8.84
N GLN A 287 8.73 13.88 -8.00
CA GLN A 287 8.58 12.45 -8.24
C GLN A 287 7.14 12.02 -7.95
N TRP A 288 6.51 11.42 -8.96
CA TRP A 288 5.13 10.95 -8.87
C TRP A 288 5.08 9.46 -8.53
N ASN A 289 4.36 9.12 -7.47
CA ASN A 289 4.11 7.76 -7.03
C ASN A 289 2.73 7.69 -6.36
N SER A 290 2.33 6.52 -5.87
CA SER A 290 0.99 6.34 -5.32
C SER A 290 0.75 7.19 -4.05
N TYR A 291 1.79 7.42 -3.24
CA TYR A 291 1.79 8.32 -2.09
C TYR A 291 1.59 9.79 -2.50
N THR A 292 2.43 10.35 -3.37
CA THR A 292 2.37 11.78 -3.74
C THR A 292 1.09 12.16 -4.48
N LEU A 293 0.53 11.23 -5.26
CA LEU A 293 -0.79 11.42 -5.87
C LEU A 293 -1.90 11.52 -4.83
N ARG A 294 -1.92 10.61 -3.84
CA ARG A 294 -2.94 10.60 -2.79
C ARG A 294 -2.81 11.83 -1.89
N GLU A 295 -1.59 12.32 -1.65
CA GLU A 295 -1.36 13.58 -0.94
C GLU A 295 -2.08 14.75 -1.61
N VAL A 296 -1.97 14.89 -2.93
CA VAL A 296 -2.65 15.97 -3.68
C VAL A 296 -4.17 15.86 -3.59
N LEU A 297 -4.73 14.64 -3.67
CA LEU A 297 -6.17 14.41 -3.57
C LEU A 297 -6.71 14.79 -2.20
N ILE A 298 -6.03 14.36 -1.13
CA ILE A 298 -6.41 14.66 0.25
C ILE A 298 -6.25 16.16 0.53
N ALA A 299 -5.18 16.79 0.05
CA ALA A 299 -4.99 18.24 0.17
C ALA A 299 -6.16 19.03 -0.47
N ARG A 300 -6.60 18.61 -1.66
CA ARG A 300 -7.74 19.23 -2.35
C ARG A 300 -9.06 19.00 -1.63
N TRP A 301 -9.27 17.79 -1.10
CA TRP A 301 -10.43 17.49 -0.27
C TRP A 301 -10.48 18.38 0.98
N LEU A 302 -9.39 18.42 1.76
CA LEU A 302 -9.34 19.19 3.00
C LEU A 302 -9.46 20.71 2.76
N THR A 303 -8.95 21.22 1.64
CA THR A 303 -9.14 22.64 1.25
C THR A 303 -10.63 22.97 1.04
N ARG A 304 -11.40 22.03 0.47
CA ARG A 304 -12.84 22.19 0.30
C ARG A 304 -13.58 22.10 1.64
N GLU A 305 -13.20 21.16 2.51
CA GLU A 305 -13.82 21.03 3.83
C GLU A 305 -13.51 22.24 4.72
N GLU A 306 -12.29 22.79 4.69
CA GLU A 306 -11.96 24.05 5.37
C GLU A 306 -12.89 25.19 4.93
N SER A 307 -13.11 25.34 3.61
CA SER A 307 -13.97 26.38 3.05
C SER A 307 -15.44 26.24 3.49
N ARG A 308 -15.88 25.02 3.81
CA ARG A 308 -17.23 24.73 4.30
C ARG A 308 -17.36 24.95 5.79
N LEU A 309 -16.39 24.44 6.57
CA LEU A 309 -16.35 24.62 8.02
C LEU A 309 -16.29 26.11 8.39
N ARG A 310 -15.61 26.94 7.60
CA ARG A 310 -15.64 28.41 7.74
C ARG A 310 -17.03 29.04 7.66
N LYS A 311 -18.00 28.37 7.03
CA LYS A 311 -19.40 28.84 6.95
C LYS A 311 -20.26 28.31 8.09
N GLN A 312 -19.86 27.21 8.72
CA GLN A 312 -20.64 26.50 9.74
C GLN A 312 -20.18 26.84 11.16
N LEU A 313 -18.88 27.06 11.36
CA LEU A 313 -18.25 27.21 12.66
C LEU A 313 -17.70 28.64 12.82
N ARG A 314 -17.80 29.17 14.05
CA ARG A 314 -17.20 30.47 14.41
C ARG A 314 -15.66 30.42 14.36
N ASN A 315 -15.07 29.34 14.85
CA ASN A 315 -13.62 29.09 14.88
C ASN A 315 -13.29 27.76 14.19
N PRO A 316 -13.22 27.74 12.84
CA PRO A 316 -12.99 26.52 12.07
C PRO A 316 -11.51 26.11 12.12
N PRO A 317 -11.20 24.79 12.14
CA PRO A 317 -9.82 24.31 12.01
C PRO A 317 -9.24 24.65 10.64
N HIS A 318 -8.00 25.14 10.63
CA HIS A 318 -7.25 25.40 9.39
C HIS A 318 -6.76 24.11 8.73
N ARG A 319 -6.40 24.16 7.45
CA ARG A 319 -5.99 22.99 6.66
C ARG A 319 -4.94 22.08 7.33
N LYS A 320 -3.91 22.63 7.98
CA LYS A 320 -2.89 21.85 8.69
C LYS A 320 -3.49 21.06 9.86
N MET A 321 -4.41 21.65 10.59
CA MET A 321 -5.15 20.99 11.68
C MET A 321 -6.07 19.89 11.15
N LEU A 322 -6.71 20.11 9.99
CA LEU A 322 -7.55 19.09 9.35
C LEU A 322 -6.75 17.85 8.93
N TRP A 323 -5.51 18.02 8.47
CA TRP A 323 -4.59 16.90 8.23
C TRP A 323 -4.34 16.11 9.52
N ASP A 324 -4.02 16.79 10.61
CA ASP A 324 -3.75 16.18 11.92
C ASP A 324 -4.97 15.42 12.47
N ILE A 325 -6.16 16.03 12.35
CA ILE A 325 -7.45 15.42 12.72
C ILE A 325 -7.67 14.09 11.96
N CYS A 326 -7.53 14.12 10.63
CA CYS A 326 -7.73 12.93 9.79
C CYS A 326 -6.66 11.86 10.06
N ALA A 327 -5.39 12.26 10.22
CA ALA A 327 -4.28 11.39 10.55
C ALA A 327 -4.50 10.63 11.87
N ARG A 328 -4.87 11.35 12.95
CA ARG A 328 -5.12 10.74 14.27
C ARG A 328 -6.29 9.77 14.25
N ALA A 329 -7.38 10.12 13.57
CA ALA A 329 -8.50 9.20 13.39
C ALA A 329 -8.09 7.93 12.62
N ALA A 330 -7.27 8.06 11.58
CA ALA A 330 -6.78 6.93 10.80
C ALA A 330 -5.86 6.01 11.63
N VAL A 331 -4.94 6.59 12.40
CA VAL A 331 -4.03 5.85 13.29
C VAL A 331 -4.80 5.10 14.38
N PHE A 332 -5.78 5.74 15.02
CA PHE A 332 -6.63 5.09 16.02
C PHE A 332 -7.34 3.87 15.44
N LEU A 333 -7.98 4.03 14.27
CA LEU A 333 -8.66 2.93 13.59
C LEU A 333 -7.71 1.80 13.22
N GLN A 334 -6.49 2.13 12.78
CA GLN A 334 -5.47 1.14 12.40
C GLN A 334 -4.94 0.37 13.62
N ARG A 335 -4.61 1.06 14.73
CA ARG A 335 -4.15 0.42 15.97
C ARG A 335 -5.19 -0.53 16.55
N LYS A 336 -6.46 -0.10 16.61
CA LYS A 336 -7.54 -0.92 17.15
C LYS A 336 -8.06 -1.98 16.17
N GLY A 337 -7.54 -2.05 14.95
CA GLY A 337 -8.02 -2.97 13.91
C GLY A 337 -9.48 -2.73 13.50
N ARG A 338 -10.01 -1.52 13.73
CA ARG A 338 -11.42 -1.19 13.52
C ARG A 338 -11.65 -0.51 12.17
N ARG A 339 -12.86 -0.69 11.65
CA ARG A 339 -13.31 -0.02 10.40
C ARG A 339 -14.07 1.27 10.66
N PHE A 340 -14.69 1.39 11.83
CA PHE A 340 -15.55 2.50 12.22
C PHE A 340 -15.06 3.14 13.50
N LEU A 341 -15.25 4.45 13.57
CA LEU A 341 -14.98 5.29 14.71
C LEU A 341 -16.34 5.61 15.35
N SER A 342 -16.62 4.95 16.46
CA SER A 342 -17.89 5.15 17.17
C SER A 342 -17.97 6.51 17.83
N ARG A 343 -19.17 6.91 18.26
CA ARG A 343 -19.32 8.12 19.08
C ARG A 343 -18.47 8.07 20.35
N ALA A 344 -18.42 6.92 21.02
CA ALA A 344 -17.60 6.72 22.21
C ALA A 344 -16.09 6.86 21.90
N ASP A 345 -15.64 6.34 20.75
CA ASP A 345 -14.25 6.48 20.32
C ASP A 345 -13.90 7.94 20.00
N LEU A 346 -14.80 8.68 19.36
CA LEU A 346 -14.66 10.13 19.12
C LEU A 346 -14.56 10.91 20.43
N ASP A 347 -15.42 10.61 21.39
CA ASP A 347 -15.43 11.31 22.68
C ASP A 347 -14.18 10.95 23.51
N ALA A 348 -13.64 9.73 23.38
CA ALA A 348 -12.37 9.34 23.99
C ALA A 348 -11.19 10.10 23.36
N LEU A 349 -11.07 10.10 22.03
CA LEU A 349 -10.04 10.85 21.32
C LEU A 349 -10.13 12.37 21.55
N ALA A 350 -11.33 12.90 21.73
CA ALA A 350 -11.54 14.33 21.99
C ALA A 350 -10.98 14.78 23.36
N ARG A 351 -10.80 13.87 24.33
CA ARG A 351 -10.17 14.21 25.62
C ARG A 351 -8.70 14.55 25.46
N GLU A 352 -8.00 13.84 24.58
CA GLU A 352 -6.58 14.03 24.28
C GLU A 352 -6.37 15.07 23.18
N PHE A 353 -7.28 15.10 22.20
CA PHE A 353 -7.18 15.98 21.04
C PHE A 353 -8.57 16.57 20.67
N PRO A 354 -9.02 17.61 21.38
CA PRO A 354 -10.33 18.23 21.17
C PRO A 354 -10.71 18.61 19.73
N PRO A 355 -9.77 19.05 18.85
CA PRO A 355 -10.10 19.40 17.47
C PRO A 355 -10.73 18.25 16.65
N ILE A 356 -10.56 16.99 17.05
CA ILE A 356 -11.11 15.82 16.34
C ILE A 356 -12.64 15.82 16.23
N THR A 357 -13.32 16.50 17.15
CA THR A 357 -14.78 16.68 17.15
C THR A 357 -15.28 17.34 15.86
N SER A 358 -14.43 18.11 15.17
CA SER A 358 -14.74 18.74 13.89
C SER A 358 -15.15 17.73 12.80
N LEU A 359 -14.75 16.45 12.91
CA LEU A 359 -15.14 15.39 11.98
C LEU A 359 -16.66 15.22 11.85
N GLN A 360 -17.42 15.56 12.90
CA GLN A 360 -18.88 15.46 12.92
C GLN A 360 -19.56 16.48 12.00
N HIS A 361 -18.85 17.55 11.62
CA HIS A 361 -19.34 18.60 10.74
C HIS A 361 -18.97 18.36 9.26
N PHE A 362 -18.24 17.28 8.96
CA PHE A 362 -17.88 16.97 7.58
C PHE A 362 -19.12 16.54 6.80
N THR A 363 -19.27 17.07 5.58
CA THR A 363 -20.38 16.66 4.72
C THR A 363 -20.15 15.24 4.20
N MET A 364 -21.10 14.35 4.43
CA MET A 364 -21.12 13.02 3.83
C MET A 364 -21.69 13.13 2.41
N GLY A 365 -21.01 12.57 1.40
CA GLY A 365 -21.43 12.73 0.01
C GLY A 365 -20.39 12.26 -1.02
N GLY A 366 -20.76 12.28 -2.30
CA GLY A 366 -20.02 11.63 -3.39
C GLY A 366 -18.53 11.99 -3.51
N ARG A 367 -18.12 13.18 -3.03
CA ARG A 367 -16.73 13.69 -3.08
C ARG A 367 -16.01 13.71 -1.73
N SER A 368 -16.64 13.23 -0.66
CA SER A 368 -16.01 13.09 0.66
C SER A 368 -15.13 11.84 0.71
N PHE A 369 -14.04 11.92 1.47
CA PHE A 369 -13.23 10.75 1.83
C PHE A 369 -13.58 10.17 3.21
N LEU A 370 -14.61 10.71 3.85
CA LEU A 370 -15.27 10.18 5.04
C LEU A 370 -16.73 9.84 4.73
N ASP A 371 -17.20 8.73 5.28
CA ASP A 371 -18.59 8.27 5.24
C ASP A 371 -19.06 7.90 6.67
N CYS A 372 -20.37 7.72 6.88
CA CYS A 372 -20.94 7.31 8.18
C CYS A 372 -22.02 6.24 8.04
N ASN A 373 -22.17 5.37 9.04
CA ASN A 373 -23.15 4.27 9.02
C ASN A 373 -24.54 4.73 9.51
N ALA A 374 -25.48 3.78 9.59
CA ALA A 374 -26.82 4.01 10.15
C ALA A 374 -26.77 4.65 11.55
N ASP A 375 -25.82 4.22 12.38
CA ASP A 375 -25.66 4.64 13.78
C ASP A 375 -24.89 5.96 13.93
N GLY A 376 -24.34 6.50 12.84
CA GLY A 376 -23.57 7.74 12.83
C GLY A 376 -22.06 7.56 13.05
N ASP A 377 -21.57 6.33 13.15
CA ASP A 377 -20.15 6.02 13.27
C ASP A 377 -19.41 6.36 11.98
N LEU A 378 -18.22 6.95 12.11
CA LEU A 378 -17.45 7.47 10.99
C LEU A 378 -16.47 6.43 10.45
N ARG A 379 -16.23 6.45 9.13
CA ARG A 379 -15.13 5.70 8.51
C ARG A 379 -14.54 6.45 7.32
N PHE A 380 -13.33 6.08 6.92
CA PHE A 380 -12.79 6.49 5.62
C PHE A 380 -13.44 5.73 4.48
N SER A 381 -13.62 6.39 3.33
CA SER A 381 -14.33 5.82 2.16
C SER A 381 -13.56 4.71 1.43
N SER A 382 -12.29 4.49 1.80
CA SER A 382 -11.51 3.31 1.47
C SER A 382 -10.42 3.04 2.51
N ALA A 383 -10.02 1.77 2.65
CA ALA A 383 -8.87 1.38 3.46
C ALA A 383 -7.58 2.07 2.99
N THR A 384 -7.40 2.23 1.68
CA THR A 384 -6.24 2.91 1.09
C THR A 384 -6.12 4.38 1.51
N ILE A 385 -7.23 5.10 1.69
CA ILE A 385 -7.20 6.48 2.21
C ILE A 385 -6.76 6.49 3.67
N ARG A 386 -7.30 5.57 4.48
CA ARG A 386 -6.90 5.41 5.88
C ARG A 386 -5.41 5.09 5.98
N GLU A 387 -4.92 4.10 5.24
CA GLU A 387 -3.52 3.69 5.23
C GLU A 387 -2.59 4.82 4.73
N PHE A 388 -3.02 5.59 3.72
CA PHE A 388 -2.28 6.79 3.31
C PHE A 388 -2.16 7.79 4.46
N LEU A 389 -3.25 8.07 5.18
CA LEU A 389 -3.24 9.01 6.32
C LEU A 389 -2.39 8.50 7.49
N VAL A 390 -2.35 7.19 7.72
CA VAL A 390 -1.44 6.55 8.68
C VAL A 390 0.02 6.79 8.24
N ALA A 391 0.37 6.47 6.99
CA ALA A 391 1.71 6.72 6.46
C ALA A 391 2.09 8.20 6.53
N TYR A 392 1.18 9.10 6.16
CA TYR A 392 1.38 10.55 6.24
C TYR A 392 1.69 11.00 7.67
N SER A 393 0.94 10.48 8.66
CA SER A 393 1.15 10.82 10.07
C SER A 393 2.53 10.40 10.58
N ILE A 394 3.00 9.25 10.10
CA ILE A 394 4.29 8.65 10.41
C ILE A 394 5.41 9.47 9.78
N ILE A 395 5.34 9.73 8.48
CA ILE A 395 6.38 10.43 7.72
C ILE A 395 6.56 11.87 8.21
N ASN A 396 5.47 12.53 8.61
CA ASN A 396 5.50 13.92 9.10
C ASN A 396 5.69 14.05 10.62
N GLY A 397 5.93 12.95 11.35
CA GLY A 397 6.17 12.97 12.79
C GLY A 397 4.99 13.47 13.64
N GLN A 398 3.75 13.32 13.15
CA GLN A 398 2.53 13.79 13.84
C GLN A 398 2.05 12.82 14.93
N VAL A 399 2.57 11.59 14.93
CA VAL A 399 2.38 10.61 16.00
C VAL A 399 3.67 10.59 16.83
N THR A 400 3.57 10.97 18.11
CA THR A 400 4.69 10.80 19.06
C THR A 400 4.77 9.32 19.43
N LEU A 401 5.93 8.75 19.18
CA LEU A 401 6.22 7.33 19.20
C LEU A 401 6.87 6.92 20.53
N SER A 402 6.19 7.17 21.66
CA SER A 402 6.51 6.58 22.98
C SER A 402 5.61 7.19 24.07
N GLU A 403 4.89 6.32 24.80
CA GLU A 403 5.07 6.21 26.25
C GLU A 403 5.17 4.71 26.56
N ALA A 404 6.38 4.16 26.54
CA ALA A 404 6.67 3.03 27.42
C ALA A 404 6.70 3.61 28.85
N PRO A 405 5.96 3.08 29.82
CA PRO A 405 5.97 3.63 31.17
C PRO A 405 7.39 3.49 31.74
N SER A 406 7.97 4.64 32.05
CA SER A 406 9.20 4.74 32.83
C SER A 406 8.89 4.42 34.28
N ASP A 407 8.90 3.15 34.66
CA ASP A 407 8.94 2.78 36.07
C ASP A 407 10.22 2.01 36.40
N ALA A 408 11.16 2.79 36.90
CA ALA A 408 12.26 2.33 37.73
C ALA A 408 11.71 1.85 39.07
N SER A 409 11.14 0.64 39.11
CA SER A 409 11.08 -0.22 40.29
C SER A 409 10.24 -1.43 39.94
N LEU A 410 10.84 -2.63 39.98
CA LEU A 410 10.24 -3.88 40.47
C LEU A 410 11.30 -4.97 40.34
N HIS A 411 12.13 -5.06 41.37
CA HIS A 411 12.64 -6.36 41.79
C HIS A 411 11.45 -7.20 42.27
N ASP A 412 11.56 -8.49 41.97
CA ASP A 412 10.80 -9.63 42.49
C ASP A 412 9.47 -10.03 41.83
N SER A 413 9.50 -11.29 41.38
CA SER A 413 8.40 -12.22 41.08
C SER A 413 7.66 -12.06 39.74
N ALA A 414 8.26 -12.59 38.67
CA ALA A 414 7.53 -13.04 37.48
C ALA A 414 7.62 -14.57 37.36
N GLY A 415 6.48 -15.25 37.54
CA GLY A 415 6.32 -16.67 37.25
C GLY A 415 6.26 -16.94 35.74
N PRO A 416 6.39 -18.22 35.29
CA PRO A 416 6.68 -18.57 33.90
C PRO A 416 5.49 -18.49 32.92
N ASN A 417 4.50 -17.63 33.15
CA ASN A 417 3.29 -17.54 32.31
C ASN A 417 2.75 -16.10 32.14
N ALA A 418 3.63 -15.10 32.06
CA ALA A 418 3.23 -13.77 31.59
C ALA A 418 3.32 -13.72 30.06
N GLN A 419 2.17 -13.74 29.36
CA GLN A 419 2.11 -13.31 27.96
C GLN A 419 2.54 -11.83 27.88
N PRO A 420 3.25 -11.40 26.82
CA PRO A 420 3.65 -10.00 26.68
C PRO A 420 2.44 -9.13 26.36
N ASP A 421 1.86 -8.54 27.40
CA ASP A 421 0.84 -7.50 27.32
C ASP A 421 1.43 -6.20 26.73
N ASN A 422 1.37 -6.04 25.40
CA ASN A 422 1.15 -4.75 24.70
C ASN A 422 1.09 -4.84 23.16
N VAL A 423 0.61 -5.94 22.58
CA VAL A 423 0.47 -6.06 21.11
C VAL A 423 -0.65 -5.16 20.57
N GLY A 424 -1.66 -4.83 21.39
CA GLY A 424 -2.87 -4.11 20.98
C GLY A 424 -2.74 -2.61 20.68
N ASP A 425 -1.56 -2.01 20.88
CA ASP A 425 -1.31 -0.58 20.64
C ASP A 425 -0.32 -0.30 19.48
N ARG A 426 0.24 -1.35 18.85
CA ARG A 426 1.10 -1.21 17.67
C ARG A 426 0.28 -0.94 16.41
N ILE A 427 0.88 -0.25 15.44
CA ILE A 427 0.21 0.02 14.16
C ILE A 427 0.30 -1.24 13.30
N HIS A 428 -0.83 -1.88 13.05
CA HIS A 428 -0.86 -3.05 12.16
C HIS A 428 -0.49 -2.66 10.73
N VAL A 429 0.44 -3.39 10.13
CA VAL A 429 0.98 -3.09 8.81
C VAL A 429 0.40 -3.98 7.74
N THR A 430 -0.30 -3.36 6.80
CA THR A 430 -0.77 -3.98 5.56
C THR A 430 0.22 -3.75 4.41
N ASP A 431 0.20 -4.59 3.38
CA ASP A 431 1.04 -4.45 2.18
C ASP A 431 0.94 -3.05 1.54
N GLN A 432 -0.27 -2.51 1.45
CA GLN A 432 -0.51 -1.18 0.87
C GLN A 432 0.00 -0.04 1.77
N LEU A 433 -0.04 -0.18 3.10
CA LEU A 433 0.63 0.72 4.05
C LEU A 433 2.16 0.69 3.85
N MET A 434 2.75 -0.48 3.61
CA MET A 434 4.19 -0.57 3.33
C MET A 434 4.58 0.15 2.05
N VAL A 435 3.81 -0.04 0.97
CA VAL A 435 4.03 0.70 -0.29
C VAL A 435 4.04 2.20 -0.03
N PHE A 436 3.13 2.72 0.82
CA PHE A 436 3.11 4.13 1.17
C PHE A 436 4.33 4.61 1.95
N LEU A 437 4.73 3.84 2.96
CA LEU A 437 5.90 4.18 3.78
C LEU A 437 7.15 4.24 2.89
N GLN A 438 7.35 3.24 2.03
CA GLN A 438 8.47 3.20 1.08
C GLN A 438 8.47 4.40 0.12
N GLU A 439 7.33 4.64 -0.53
CA GLU A 439 7.18 5.73 -1.50
C GLU A 439 7.26 7.13 -0.87
N GLY A 440 6.85 7.27 0.40
CA GLY A 440 6.83 8.55 1.10
C GLY A 440 8.15 8.91 1.78
N PHE A 441 8.93 7.92 2.23
CA PHE A 441 10.28 8.12 2.78
C PHE A 441 11.37 8.25 1.70
N ASN A 442 11.03 8.23 0.41
CA ASN A 442 11.99 8.15 -0.71
C ASN A 442 13.02 7.03 -0.52
N GLY A 443 12.62 5.91 0.09
CA GLY A 443 13.47 4.75 0.34
C GLY A 443 14.27 4.74 1.65
N ALA A 444 14.26 5.79 2.47
CA ALA A 444 14.97 5.82 3.76
C ALA A 444 13.98 5.83 4.94
N VAL A 445 13.55 4.65 5.39
CA VAL A 445 12.67 4.50 6.55
C VAL A 445 13.49 4.66 7.83
N ASP A 446 13.03 5.50 8.76
CA ASP A 446 13.61 5.60 10.10
C ASP A 446 13.52 4.24 10.80
N PHE A 447 14.66 3.69 11.19
CA PHE A 447 14.77 2.36 11.77
C PHE A 447 14.03 2.24 13.12
N ALA A 448 13.99 3.32 13.92
CA ALA A 448 13.28 3.35 15.20
C ALA A 448 11.76 3.22 15.03
N LEU A 449 11.24 3.62 13.87
CA LEU A 449 9.84 3.51 13.50
C LEU A 449 9.40 2.05 13.30
N LEU A 450 10.27 1.21 12.71
CA LEU A 450 9.95 -0.17 12.34
C LEU A 450 9.67 -1.06 13.57
N GLY A 451 10.25 -0.73 14.72
CA GLY A 451 9.98 -1.43 15.99
C GLY A 451 8.56 -1.22 16.54
N GLN A 452 7.82 -0.22 16.05
CA GLN A 452 6.47 0.14 16.52
C GLN A 452 5.35 -0.34 15.60
N LEU A 453 5.75 -0.98 14.50
CA LEU A 453 4.89 -1.57 13.51
C LEU A 453 4.62 -3.04 13.89
N ASP A 454 3.36 -3.44 13.83
CA ASP A 454 2.97 -4.84 13.94
C ASP A 454 2.83 -5.44 12.54
N PHE A 455 3.74 -6.34 12.19
CA PHE A 455 3.71 -7.09 10.93
C PHE A 455 2.83 -8.36 10.99
N GLY A 456 2.11 -8.59 12.09
CA GLY A 456 1.01 -9.55 12.19
C GLY A 456 1.41 -11.02 12.01
N GLY A 457 2.52 -11.44 12.63
CA GLY A 457 3.03 -12.82 12.52
C GLY A 457 3.51 -13.20 11.11
N ARG A 458 3.46 -12.27 10.13
CA ARG A 458 3.98 -12.44 8.78
C ARG A 458 5.48 -12.18 8.77
N PHE A 459 6.23 -12.97 9.53
CA PHE A 459 7.70 -12.93 9.61
C PHE A 459 8.41 -13.39 8.33
N CYS A 460 7.65 -13.64 7.25
CA CYS A 460 8.14 -14.19 5.98
C CYS A 460 7.73 -13.36 4.75
N MET A 461 7.35 -12.09 4.91
CA MET A 461 7.29 -11.22 3.73
C MET A 461 8.72 -10.92 3.29
N PRO A 462 9.05 -11.06 1.99
CA PRO A 462 10.33 -10.59 1.51
C PRO A 462 10.43 -9.09 1.78
N MET A 463 11.41 -8.66 2.56
CA MET A 463 11.65 -7.24 2.88
C MET A 463 12.95 -6.69 2.25
N PRO A 464 13.31 -7.04 1.00
CA PRO A 464 14.59 -6.61 0.40
C PRO A 464 14.68 -5.08 0.21
N GLN A 465 13.55 -4.39 0.29
CA GLN A 465 13.45 -2.94 0.07
C GLN A 465 13.60 -2.12 1.37
N LEU A 466 13.74 -2.75 2.54
CA LEU A 466 13.90 -2.08 3.84
C LEU A 466 15.36 -2.04 4.30
N HIS A 467 16.20 -1.45 3.45
CA HIS A 467 17.57 -1.16 3.81
C HIS A 467 17.78 0.33 4.06
N PHE A 468 18.73 0.67 4.92
CA PHE A 468 19.06 2.04 5.29
C PHE A 468 20.57 2.22 5.43
N HIS A 469 20.98 3.47 5.60
CA HIS A 469 22.36 3.84 5.89
C HIS A 469 22.38 4.80 7.06
N ASP A 470 23.22 4.54 8.05
CA ASP A 470 23.55 5.54 9.05
C ASP A 470 24.53 6.56 8.46
N ARG A 471 24.39 7.82 8.88
CA ARG A 471 25.34 8.88 8.50
C ARG A 471 26.51 8.87 9.48
N LEU A 472 27.73 8.93 8.95
CA LEU A 472 28.95 9.00 9.76
C LEU A 472 29.29 10.45 10.11
N ALA A 473 30.17 10.66 11.09
CA ALA A 473 30.52 11.99 11.60
C ALA A 473 31.18 12.90 10.56
N ASP A 474 31.84 12.32 9.54
CA ASP A 474 32.43 13.04 8.41
C ASP A 474 31.40 13.36 7.29
N GLY A 475 30.14 12.99 7.49
CA GLY A 475 29.03 13.20 6.56
C GLY A 475 28.88 12.10 5.51
N SER A 476 29.78 11.11 5.45
CA SER A 476 29.68 9.94 4.58
C SER A 476 28.60 8.96 5.04
N GLN A 477 28.31 7.95 4.22
CA GLN A 477 27.34 6.89 4.53
C GLN A 477 28.04 5.66 5.08
N GLY A 478 27.51 5.11 6.17
CA GLY A 478 27.89 3.81 6.68
C GLY A 478 27.43 2.66 5.78
N PRO A 479 27.73 1.41 6.17
CA PRO A 479 27.27 0.23 5.44
C PRO A 479 25.75 0.21 5.24
N THR A 480 25.30 -0.35 4.12
CA THR A 480 23.88 -0.63 3.92
C THR A 480 23.43 -1.68 4.93
N MET A 481 22.42 -1.35 5.72
CA MET A 481 21.89 -2.19 6.79
C MET A 481 20.47 -2.64 6.42
N GLN A 482 20.16 -3.89 6.69
CA GLN A 482 18.85 -4.49 6.48
C GLN A 482 18.16 -4.69 7.82
N TRP A 483 16.89 -4.29 7.92
CA TRP A 483 16.07 -4.60 9.09
C TRP A 483 15.75 -6.10 9.15
N ILE A 484 16.01 -6.70 10.32
CA ILE A 484 15.73 -8.09 10.63
C ILE A 484 14.67 -8.13 11.75
N PRO A 485 13.52 -8.79 11.53
CA PRO A 485 12.45 -8.86 12.54
C PRO A 485 12.88 -9.64 13.79
N ALA A 486 12.21 -9.37 14.92
CA ALA A 486 12.14 -10.34 16.01
C ALA A 486 11.41 -11.60 15.54
N GLY A 487 11.67 -12.75 16.15
CA GLY A 487 10.92 -13.96 15.80
C GLY A 487 11.61 -15.24 16.26
N GLU A 488 11.02 -16.36 15.89
CA GLU A 488 11.50 -17.68 16.29
C GLU A 488 11.88 -18.53 15.08
N PHE A 489 12.90 -19.36 15.25
CA PHE A 489 13.30 -20.33 14.23
C PHE A 489 13.93 -21.58 14.86
N LEU A 490 14.10 -22.61 14.04
CA LEU A 490 14.87 -23.80 14.41
C LEU A 490 16.32 -23.62 13.94
N MET A 491 17.24 -23.51 14.88
CA MET A 491 18.68 -23.41 14.65
C MET A 491 19.31 -24.79 14.55
N GLY A 492 20.26 -24.96 13.63
CA GLY A 492 20.90 -26.24 13.34
C GLY A 492 20.21 -27.03 12.23
N SER A 493 20.73 -28.22 11.96
CA SER A 493 20.30 -29.04 10.82
C SER A 493 19.30 -30.13 11.23
N GLN A 494 18.41 -30.50 10.29
CA GLN A 494 17.52 -31.63 10.50
C GLN A 494 18.34 -32.92 10.67
N GLU A 495 17.83 -33.86 11.47
CA GLU A 495 18.52 -35.11 11.77
C GLU A 495 19.00 -35.82 10.50
N LYS A 496 20.27 -36.23 10.49
CA LYS A 496 20.97 -36.93 9.40
C LYS A 496 21.20 -36.09 8.13
N GLU A 497 20.89 -34.79 8.14
CA GLU A 497 21.15 -33.90 7.00
C GLU A 497 22.40 -33.01 7.14
N GLY A 498 22.86 -32.80 8.37
CA GLY A 498 24.04 -31.99 8.71
C GLY A 498 25.17 -32.76 9.37
N HIS A 499 26.29 -32.07 9.61
CA HIS A 499 27.43 -32.56 10.37
C HIS A 499 27.09 -32.65 11.86
N GLU A 500 27.78 -33.51 12.62
CA GLU A 500 27.60 -33.70 14.07
C GLU A 500 27.55 -32.40 14.88
N ARG A 501 28.32 -31.38 14.47
CA ARG A 501 28.41 -30.08 15.13
C ARG A 501 27.16 -29.20 14.98
N GLU A 502 26.27 -29.56 14.05
CA GLU A 502 25.05 -28.82 13.73
C GLU A 502 23.82 -29.34 14.49
N TYR A 503 24.03 -30.28 15.43
CA TYR A 503 23.00 -30.90 16.26
C TYR A 503 23.17 -30.55 17.74
N PRO A 504 22.12 -30.69 18.57
CA PRO A 504 20.73 -30.90 18.17
C PRO A 504 20.14 -29.64 17.50
N GLN A 505 19.16 -29.87 16.61
CA GLN A 505 18.31 -28.78 16.17
C GLN A 505 17.45 -28.30 17.35
N HIS A 506 17.40 -27.00 17.59
CA HIS A 506 16.73 -26.44 18.77
C HIS A 506 16.02 -25.12 18.43
N PRO A 507 14.94 -24.77 19.15
CA PRO A 507 14.25 -23.49 18.96
C PRO A 507 15.07 -22.33 19.53
N VAL A 508 15.12 -21.24 18.78
CA VAL A 508 15.75 -19.98 19.21
C VAL A 508 14.76 -18.84 18.99
N CYS A 509 14.62 -17.97 19.99
CA CYS A 509 13.81 -16.77 19.97
C CYS A 509 14.69 -15.52 19.90
N ILE A 510 14.63 -14.80 18.79
CA ILE A 510 15.20 -13.46 18.64
C ILE A 510 14.20 -12.45 19.23
N ALA A 511 14.44 -12.03 20.48
CA ALA A 511 13.47 -11.28 21.27
C ALA A 511 13.18 -9.86 20.75
N ALA A 512 14.17 -9.21 20.14
CA ALA A 512 14.05 -7.88 19.59
C ALA A 512 14.50 -7.87 18.13
N PRO A 513 13.88 -7.04 17.26
CA PRO A 513 14.44 -6.84 15.94
C PRO A 513 15.87 -6.30 16.05
N PHE A 514 16.65 -6.43 15.00
CA PHE A 514 17.98 -5.83 14.88
C PHE A 514 18.27 -5.49 13.42
N ALA A 515 19.37 -4.82 13.14
CA ALA A 515 19.84 -4.59 11.78
C ALA A 515 21.06 -5.47 11.47
N LEU A 516 21.13 -6.02 10.27
CA LEU A 516 22.29 -6.77 9.78
C LEU A 516 22.77 -6.18 8.46
N GLY A 517 24.07 -6.11 8.25
CA GLY A 517 24.66 -5.63 7.00
C GLY A 517 24.09 -6.39 5.81
N THR A 518 23.52 -5.64 4.84
CA THR A 518 22.95 -6.20 3.61
C THR A 518 23.98 -7.03 2.84
N TYR A 519 25.25 -6.64 2.96
CA TYR A 519 26.42 -7.28 2.38
C TYR A 519 27.48 -7.55 3.47
N PRO A 520 28.40 -8.50 3.26
CA PRO A 520 29.68 -8.50 3.99
C PRO A 520 30.40 -7.16 3.83
N VAL A 521 31.18 -6.76 4.83
CA VAL A 521 31.94 -5.50 4.79
C VAL A 521 32.89 -5.53 3.59
N THR A 522 32.81 -4.50 2.75
CA THR A 522 33.63 -4.40 1.54
C THR A 522 35.01 -3.83 1.82
N PHE A 523 35.96 -4.07 0.93
CA PHE A 523 37.26 -3.41 0.99
C PHE A 523 37.14 -1.89 0.98
N ALA A 524 36.23 -1.29 0.20
CA ALA A 524 36.04 0.17 0.20
C ALA A 524 35.62 0.71 1.58
N GLN A 525 34.69 0.03 2.26
CA GLN A 525 34.25 0.40 3.60
C GLN A 525 35.36 0.20 4.64
N TYR A 526 36.11 -0.91 4.54
CA TYR A 526 37.19 -1.20 5.46
C TYR A 526 38.42 -0.29 5.23
N ASP A 527 38.72 0.06 3.98
CA ASP A 527 39.80 0.99 3.62
C ASP A 527 39.53 2.38 4.17
N HIS A 528 38.27 2.84 4.13
CA HIS A 528 37.86 4.09 4.75
C HIS A 528 38.11 4.06 6.27
N PHE A 529 37.79 2.95 6.95
CA PHE A 529 38.17 2.76 8.35
C PHE A 529 39.68 2.82 8.55
N CYS A 530 40.46 2.13 7.71
CA CYS A 530 41.91 2.14 7.81
C CYS A 530 42.51 3.55 7.66
N ASP A 531 42.02 4.31 6.69
CA ASP A 531 42.44 5.69 6.44
C ASP A 531 42.07 6.60 7.62
N ALA A 532 40.89 6.42 8.20
CA ALA A 532 40.41 7.21 9.34
C ALA A 532 41.20 6.95 10.64
N VAL A 533 41.69 5.73 10.87
CA VAL A 533 42.42 5.36 12.09
C VAL A 533 43.94 5.27 11.90
N GLY A 534 44.44 5.50 10.68
CA GLY A 534 45.87 5.49 10.36
C GLY A 534 46.52 4.11 10.47
N ARG A 535 45.85 3.05 10.00
CA ARG A 535 46.37 1.67 9.99
C ARG A 535 46.60 1.15 8.57
N ASP A 536 47.42 0.11 8.46
CA ASP A 536 47.65 -0.58 7.19
C ASP A 536 46.39 -1.31 6.69
N LYS A 537 46.21 -1.26 5.36
CA LYS A 537 45.12 -1.94 4.65
C LYS A 537 45.43 -3.43 4.49
N PRO A 538 44.47 -4.33 4.75
CA PRO A 538 44.71 -5.77 4.62
C PRO A 538 44.93 -6.15 3.15
N PRO A 539 45.73 -7.20 2.86
CA PRO A 539 46.04 -7.61 1.49
C PRO A 539 44.79 -8.13 0.76
N SER A 540 44.65 -7.80 -0.53
CA SER A 540 43.53 -8.27 -1.37
C SER A 540 43.85 -9.51 -2.22
N ARG A 541 44.99 -10.17 -1.99
CA ARG A 541 45.52 -11.27 -2.84
C ARG A 541 45.75 -10.88 -4.32
N GLY A 542 45.93 -9.58 -4.59
CA GLY A 542 46.06 -9.07 -5.96
C GLY A 542 44.72 -8.89 -6.68
N TRP A 543 43.59 -9.15 -6.01
CA TRP A 543 42.27 -8.87 -6.53
C TRP A 543 41.92 -7.38 -6.39
N GLU A 544 40.95 -6.96 -7.21
CA GLU A 544 40.33 -5.65 -7.08
C GLU A 544 39.73 -5.50 -5.67
N ARG A 545 39.96 -4.34 -5.05
CA ARG A 545 39.41 -3.98 -3.74
C ARG A 545 37.95 -3.58 -3.89
N GLY A 546 37.63 -2.30 -3.64
CA GLY A 546 36.33 -1.71 -3.98
C GLY A 546 35.16 -2.47 -3.36
N LYS A 547 34.29 -3.04 -4.21
CA LYS A 547 33.07 -3.76 -3.82
C LYS A 547 33.28 -5.23 -3.43
N HIS A 548 34.50 -5.74 -3.47
CA HIS A 548 34.75 -7.11 -2.97
C HIS A 548 34.73 -7.14 -1.44
N PRO A 549 34.31 -8.26 -0.83
CA PRO A 549 34.34 -8.40 0.63
C PRO A 549 35.79 -8.30 1.13
N VAL A 550 35.98 -7.62 2.26
CA VAL A 550 37.29 -7.58 2.93
C VAL A 550 37.63 -8.99 3.43
N ILE A 551 38.88 -9.38 3.19
CA ILE A 551 39.47 -10.65 3.65
C ILE A 551 40.79 -10.36 4.34
N HIS A 552 41.42 -11.38 4.94
CA HIS A 552 42.63 -11.20 5.74
C HIS A 552 42.41 -10.24 6.92
N VAL A 553 41.26 -10.39 7.58
CA VAL A 553 40.89 -9.67 8.80
C VAL A 553 40.64 -10.66 9.92
N SER A 554 41.28 -10.43 11.06
CA SER A 554 41.04 -11.21 12.27
C SER A 554 39.70 -10.84 12.92
N ARG A 555 39.25 -11.61 13.91
CA ARG A 555 38.09 -11.21 14.71
C ARG A 555 38.33 -9.86 15.39
N GLN A 556 39.54 -9.62 15.91
CA GLN A 556 39.86 -8.37 16.59
C GLN A 556 39.79 -7.17 15.63
N ASP A 557 40.20 -7.37 14.37
CA ASP A 557 40.05 -6.36 13.32
C ASP A 557 38.58 -6.03 13.04
N ALA A 558 37.73 -7.05 12.93
CA ALA A 558 36.30 -6.88 12.74
C ALA A 558 35.65 -6.13 13.93
N LEU A 559 36.03 -6.44 15.17
CA LEU A 559 35.57 -5.73 16.36
C LEU A 559 36.05 -4.28 16.38
N ASN A 560 37.30 -4.01 15.99
CA ASN A 560 37.84 -2.66 15.91
C ASN A 560 37.07 -1.82 14.88
N TYR A 561 36.69 -2.42 13.74
CA TYR A 561 35.82 -1.80 12.75
C TYR A 561 34.43 -1.48 13.32
N CYS A 562 33.79 -2.44 14.02
CA CYS A 562 32.49 -2.23 14.66
C CYS A 562 32.52 -1.11 15.70
N ALA A 563 33.57 -1.07 16.54
CA ALA A 563 33.76 -0.03 17.55
C ALA A 563 33.98 1.36 16.92
N TRP A 564 34.74 1.44 15.83
CA TRP A 564 34.89 2.67 15.07
C TRP A 564 33.56 3.12 14.45
N LEU A 565 32.85 2.22 13.79
CA LEU A 565 31.56 2.51 13.15
C LEU A 565 30.52 3.00 14.17
N SER A 566 30.54 2.43 15.37
CA SER A 566 29.67 2.85 16.47
C SER A 566 29.94 4.30 16.89
N ARG A 567 31.22 4.68 17.01
CA ARG A 567 31.62 6.06 17.35
C ARG A 567 31.26 7.05 16.24
N GLN A 568 31.36 6.64 14.99
CA GLN A 568 31.08 7.49 13.83
C GLN A 568 29.59 7.73 13.62
N SER A 569 28.76 6.72 13.86
CA SER A 569 27.32 6.77 13.63
C SER A 569 26.50 7.21 14.85
N GLY A 570 27.04 7.03 16.06
CA GLY A 570 26.28 7.20 17.31
C GLY A 570 25.38 6.01 17.64
N HIS A 571 25.45 4.91 16.89
CA HIS A 571 24.67 3.70 17.09
C HIS A 571 25.54 2.53 17.52
N HIS A 572 24.96 1.49 18.15
CA HIS A 572 25.73 0.34 18.61
C HIS A 572 25.90 -0.70 17.50
N TYR A 573 27.09 -0.75 16.90
CA TYR A 573 27.50 -1.74 15.91
C TYR A 573 28.36 -2.84 16.54
N ARG A 574 28.14 -4.08 16.12
CA ARG A 574 28.81 -5.29 16.64
C ARG A 574 28.89 -6.40 15.59
N LEU A 575 29.55 -7.51 15.92
CA LEU A 575 29.35 -8.76 15.19
C LEU A 575 27.98 -9.37 15.54
N PRO A 576 27.31 -10.05 14.60
CA PRO A 576 26.12 -10.83 14.93
C PRO A 576 26.49 -12.02 15.84
N SER A 577 25.54 -12.46 16.67
CA SER A 577 25.63 -13.80 17.23
C SER A 577 25.47 -14.85 16.13
N GLU A 578 25.92 -16.07 16.39
CA GLU A 578 25.72 -17.19 15.48
C GLU A 578 24.23 -17.43 15.22
N ALA A 579 23.41 -17.31 16.26
CA ALA A 579 21.96 -17.45 16.21
C ALA A 579 21.30 -16.38 15.33
N GLU A 580 21.66 -15.11 15.52
CA GLU A 580 21.19 -14.00 14.69
C GLU A 580 21.59 -14.18 13.23
N TRP A 581 22.82 -14.63 12.98
CA TRP A 581 23.31 -14.90 11.64
C TRP A 581 22.49 -16.00 10.96
N GLU A 582 22.27 -17.14 11.64
CA GLU A 582 21.50 -18.25 11.06
C GLU A 582 20.03 -17.87 10.83
N TYR A 583 19.42 -17.19 11.80
CA TYR A 583 18.06 -16.67 11.68
C TYR A 583 17.91 -15.80 10.43
N ALA A 584 18.81 -14.84 10.28
CA ALA A 584 18.76 -13.87 9.21
C ALA A 584 19.06 -14.50 7.84
N VAL A 585 19.98 -15.48 7.76
CA VAL A 585 20.30 -16.20 6.53
C VAL A 585 19.17 -17.12 6.10
N ARG A 586 18.54 -17.85 7.04
CA ARG A 586 17.38 -18.71 6.74
C ARG A 586 16.18 -17.90 6.27
N ALA A 587 15.97 -16.71 6.83
CA ALA A 587 14.89 -15.80 6.44
C ALA A 587 13.52 -16.50 6.34
N GLY A 588 13.23 -17.36 7.32
CA GLY A 588 12.00 -18.15 7.42
C GLY A 588 12.01 -19.52 6.75
N THR A 589 13.06 -19.90 6.01
CA THR A 589 13.13 -21.22 5.39
C THR A 589 13.73 -22.29 6.32
N ARG A 590 13.37 -23.55 6.06
CA ARG A 590 13.86 -24.75 6.79
C ARG A 590 14.71 -25.66 5.92
N THR A 591 15.01 -25.24 4.71
CA THR A 591 15.74 -25.97 3.67
C THR A 591 17.25 -25.89 3.88
N LYS A 592 18.03 -26.68 3.13
CA LYS A 592 19.51 -26.71 3.23
C LYS A 592 20.14 -25.37 2.88
N TYR A 593 19.63 -24.70 1.85
CA TYR A 593 19.99 -23.33 1.48
C TYR A 593 18.77 -22.44 1.65
N TRP A 594 18.96 -21.12 1.77
CA TRP A 594 17.81 -20.21 1.87
C TRP A 594 16.90 -20.26 0.64
N TRP A 595 17.41 -20.74 -0.50
CA TRP A 595 16.67 -20.86 -1.76
C TRP A 595 16.09 -22.24 -2.06
N GLY A 596 16.25 -23.22 -1.16
CA GLY A 596 15.79 -24.60 -1.37
C GLY A 596 16.85 -25.64 -0.97
N ASP A 597 16.58 -26.91 -1.29
CA ASP A 597 17.46 -28.02 -0.89
C ASP A 597 18.54 -28.36 -1.92
N GLU A 598 18.36 -27.89 -3.15
CA GLU A 598 19.28 -28.09 -4.25
C GLU A 598 20.28 -26.94 -4.37
N VAL A 599 21.55 -27.27 -4.66
CA VAL A 599 22.61 -26.25 -4.86
C VAL A 599 22.26 -25.31 -6.01
N GLY A 600 21.75 -25.87 -7.11
CA GLY A 600 21.54 -25.16 -8.37
C GLY A 600 22.84 -24.69 -9.02
N ALA A 601 22.72 -23.84 -10.05
CA ALA A 601 23.86 -23.20 -10.71
C ALA A 601 23.79 -21.68 -10.53
N LYS A 602 24.93 -21.04 -10.28
CA LYS A 602 25.07 -19.58 -10.14
C LYS A 602 24.16 -18.98 -9.06
N ARG A 603 23.92 -19.71 -7.97
CA ARG A 603 23.16 -19.24 -6.79
C ARG A 603 24.04 -18.59 -5.73
N ALA A 604 25.32 -18.94 -5.72
CA ALA A 604 26.34 -18.46 -4.78
C ALA A 604 27.74 -18.52 -5.42
N ASN A 605 28.73 -17.89 -4.77
CA ASN A 605 30.13 -18.07 -5.13
C ASN A 605 30.79 -19.15 -4.24
N CYS A 606 31.07 -20.32 -4.81
CA CYS A 606 31.69 -21.45 -4.12
C CYS A 606 32.39 -22.38 -5.13
N HIS A 607 33.19 -23.33 -4.66
CA HIS A 607 33.84 -24.34 -5.51
C HIS A 607 32.82 -25.39 -5.99
N GLY A 608 32.40 -25.30 -7.25
CA GLY A 608 31.38 -26.18 -7.84
C GLY A 608 29.97 -25.57 -7.89
N CYS A 609 29.82 -24.27 -7.62
CA CYS A 609 28.56 -23.53 -7.78
C CYS A 609 28.31 -23.04 -9.22
N GLY A 610 29.32 -23.10 -10.11
CA GLY A 610 29.23 -22.72 -11.52
C GLY A 610 29.23 -21.21 -11.78
N SER A 611 29.72 -20.40 -10.83
CA SER A 611 29.88 -18.95 -10.95
C SER A 611 31.14 -18.58 -11.76
N LEU A 612 31.28 -17.31 -12.18
CA LEU A 612 32.49 -16.84 -12.87
C LEU A 612 33.74 -16.85 -11.96
N TRP A 613 33.52 -16.74 -10.64
CA TRP A 613 34.55 -16.64 -9.59
C TRP A 613 34.78 -17.96 -8.83
N ASP A 614 34.02 -19.01 -9.19
CA ASP A 614 34.10 -20.36 -8.65
C ASP A 614 35.55 -20.85 -8.58
N ASN A 615 36.05 -21.08 -7.36
CA ASN A 615 37.42 -21.50 -7.07
C ASN A 615 38.53 -20.62 -7.68
N LYS A 616 38.21 -19.34 -7.94
CA LYS A 616 39.16 -18.34 -8.47
C LYS A 616 39.35 -17.14 -7.55
N GLY A 617 38.32 -16.77 -6.80
CA GLY A 617 38.40 -15.71 -5.80
C GLY A 617 37.03 -15.21 -5.35
N VAL A 618 37.05 -14.13 -4.56
CA VAL A 618 35.82 -13.45 -4.15
C VAL A 618 35.15 -12.76 -5.33
N SER A 619 33.82 -12.68 -5.28
CA SER A 619 33.01 -11.87 -6.20
C SER A 619 32.69 -10.52 -5.56
N PRO A 620 32.38 -9.47 -6.34
CA PRO A 620 31.80 -8.25 -5.79
C PRO A 620 30.55 -8.60 -4.98
N VAL A 621 30.35 -7.94 -3.83
CA VAL A 621 29.15 -8.19 -3.02
C VAL A 621 27.89 -7.86 -3.82
N GLY A 622 26.82 -8.62 -3.58
CA GLY A 622 25.55 -8.46 -4.30
C GLY A 622 25.52 -9.06 -5.70
N SER A 623 26.46 -9.95 -6.04
CA SER A 623 26.51 -10.62 -7.36
C SER A 623 25.44 -11.70 -7.54
N PHE A 624 24.80 -12.15 -6.46
CA PHE A 624 23.77 -13.18 -6.45
C PHE A 624 22.45 -12.63 -5.90
N SER A 625 21.35 -13.38 -6.08
CA SER A 625 20.05 -12.94 -5.54
C SER A 625 20.08 -12.82 -4.01
N PRO A 626 19.37 -11.84 -3.43
CA PRO A 626 19.23 -11.76 -1.98
C PRO A 626 18.28 -12.85 -1.46
N ASN A 627 18.44 -13.21 -0.19
CA ASN A 627 17.46 -14.04 0.52
C ASN A 627 16.15 -13.25 0.78
N PRO A 628 15.08 -13.89 1.29
CA PRO A 628 13.81 -13.20 1.56
C PRO A 628 13.95 -11.98 2.48
N PHE A 629 14.87 -11.98 3.44
CA PHE A 629 15.12 -10.80 4.28
C PHE A 629 15.88 -9.67 3.56
N GLY A 630 16.39 -9.89 2.36
CA GLY A 630 17.14 -8.88 1.61
C GLY A 630 18.66 -8.99 1.74
N LEU A 631 19.17 -10.04 2.38
CA LEU A 631 20.60 -10.23 2.58
C LEU A 631 21.24 -10.88 1.36
N PHE A 632 22.35 -10.30 0.93
CA PHE A 632 23.17 -10.81 -0.15
C PHE A 632 24.36 -11.60 0.38
N ASP A 633 24.85 -12.51 -0.46
CA ASP A 633 26.01 -13.36 -0.19
C ASP A 633 25.89 -14.11 1.16
N ALA A 634 24.66 -14.42 1.57
CA ALA A 634 24.33 -15.16 2.78
C ALA A 634 24.78 -16.65 2.72
N ALA A 635 25.28 -17.08 1.56
CA ALA A 635 25.93 -18.37 1.36
C ALA A 635 27.06 -18.17 0.33
N GLY A 636 28.27 -18.58 0.69
CA GLY A 636 29.46 -18.47 -0.13
C GLY A 636 30.11 -17.08 -0.12
N ASN A 637 30.94 -16.84 -1.13
CA ASN A 637 31.83 -15.69 -1.25
C ASN A 637 32.92 -15.67 -0.17
N VAL A 638 32.60 -15.39 1.09
CA VAL A 638 33.53 -15.45 2.22
C VAL A 638 32.87 -16.07 3.43
N TRP A 639 33.66 -16.78 4.23
CA TRP A 639 33.28 -17.06 5.61
C TRP A 639 33.08 -15.75 6.36
N GLU A 640 32.23 -15.76 7.38
CA GLU A 640 31.92 -14.58 8.16
C GLU A 640 32.11 -14.82 9.66
N TRP A 641 32.89 -13.96 10.30
CA TRP A 641 33.04 -13.94 11.75
C TRP A 641 31.70 -13.68 12.47
N THR A 642 31.48 -14.42 13.56
CA THR A 642 30.42 -14.17 14.54
C THR A 642 31.02 -13.94 15.93
N GLU A 643 30.19 -13.53 16.88
CA GLU A 643 30.65 -13.20 18.24
C GLU A 643 30.98 -14.45 19.08
N ASP A 644 30.36 -15.59 18.78
CA ASP A 644 30.31 -16.79 19.60
C ASP A 644 31.66 -17.52 19.77
N CYS A 645 31.89 -18.06 20.97
CA CYS A 645 32.94 -19.04 21.24
C CYS A 645 32.57 -20.38 20.59
N TRP A 646 33.58 -21.15 20.16
CA TRP A 646 33.32 -22.44 19.54
C TRP A 646 32.85 -23.49 20.56
N HIS A 647 31.78 -24.21 20.23
CA HIS A 647 31.32 -25.41 20.90
C HIS A 647 31.25 -26.56 19.89
N GLY A 648 31.50 -27.80 20.35
CA GLY A 648 31.56 -28.97 19.48
C GLY A 648 30.22 -29.32 18.82
N ASP A 649 29.11 -28.94 19.45
CA ASP A 649 27.73 -29.18 19.07
C ASP A 649 26.84 -28.04 19.62
N TYR A 650 25.51 -28.23 19.62
CA TYR A 650 24.52 -27.31 20.19
C TYR A 650 23.91 -27.83 21.52
N GLN A 651 24.55 -28.79 22.20
CA GLN A 651 24.11 -29.18 23.55
C GLN A 651 24.24 -27.97 24.47
N ASP A 652 23.16 -27.60 25.16
CA ASP A 652 23.08 -26.42 26.03
C ASP A 652 23.29 -25.06 25.33
N ALA A 653 23.09 -25.00 24.00
CA ALA A 653 23.11 -23.74 23.26
C ALA A 653 22.02 -22.76 23.75
N PRO A 654 22.30 -21.44 23.77
CA PRO A 654 21.32 -20.44 24.19
C PRO A 654 20.15 -20.34 23.21
N GLY A 655 18.92 -20.42 23.73
CA GLY A 655 17.68 -20.30 22.97
C GLY A 655 17.14 -18.87 22.80
N ASP A 656 17.89 -17.84 23.20
CA ASP A 656 17.45 -16.43 23.28
C ASP A 656 18.19 -15.49 22.30
N GLY A 657 18.93 -16.05 21.35
CA GLY A 657 19.61 -15.29 20.30
C GLY A 657 20.91 -14.61 20.71
N ARG A 658 21.29 -14.64 22.00
CA ARG A 658 22.57 -14.08 22.46
C ARG A 658 23.76 -14.95 22.00
N ALA A 659 24.93 -14.33 21.93
CA ALA A 659 26.17 -15.05 21.62
C ALA A 659 26.55 -16.05 22.73
N TRP A 660 26.97 -17.25 22.33
CA TRP A 660 27.40 -18.32 23.22
C TRP A 660 28.84 -18.10 23.69
N GLY A 661 28.98 -17.76 24.97
CA GLY A 661 30.25 -17.43 25.61
C GLY A 661 31.10 -18.64 26.05
N PRO A 662 32.09 -18.44 26.95
CA PRO A 662 33.00 -19.51 27.41
C PRO A 662 32.38 -20.55 28.35
N ALA A 663 31.15 -20.32 28.83
CA ALA A 663 30.47 -21.26 29.73
C ALA A 663 30.18 -22.59 29.02
N ASN A 664 29.99 -23.66 29.79
CA ASN A 664 29.65 -25.00 29.26
C ASN A 664 30.65 -25.58 28.24
N GLY A 665 31.94 -25.23 28.38
CA GLY A 665 33.01 -25.81 27.56
C GLY A 665 33.33 -25.02 26.28
N GLY A 666 32.90 -23.76 26.18
CA GLY A 666 33.20 -22.90 25.05
C GLY A 666 34.69 -22.58 24.91
N ASP A 667 35.27 -22.95 23.77
CA ASP A 667 36.65 -22.60 23.40
C ASP A 667 36.67 -21.25 22.72
N CYS A 668 36.99 -20.20 23.48
CA CYS A 668 37.06 -18.84 22.95
C CYS A 668 38.39 -18.49 22.24
N SER A 669 39.36 -19.40 22.22
CA SER A 669 40.53 -19.25 21.32
C SER A 669 40.14 -19.45 19.87
N ARG A 670 38.98 -20.10 19.66
CA ARG A 670 38.33 -20.31 18.37
C ARG A 670 36.98 -19.62 18.35
N ARG A 671 36.59 -19.12 17.19
CA ARG A 671 35.36 -18.36 17.02
C ARG A 671 34.55 -18.97 15.91
N VAL A 672 33.23 -18.95 16.07
CA VAL A 672 32.36 -19.51 15.06
C VAL A 672 32.43 -18.65 13.80
N VAL A 673 32.56 -19.30 12.65
CA VAL A 673 32.46 -18.71 11.32
C VAL A 673 31.33 -19.38 10.55
N ARG A 674 30.66 -18.60 9.70
CA ARG A 674 29.42 -19.00 9.01
C ARG A 674 29.44 -18.70 7.51
N GLY A 675 28.62 -19.42 6.75
CA GLY A 675 28.31 -19.12 5.34
C GLY A 675 29.12 -19.83 4.26
N GLY A 676 30.31 -20.36 4.56
CA GLY A 676 31.19 -20.92 3.54
C GLY A 676 31.82 -19.86 2.64
N SER A 677 32.77 -20.25 1.78
CA SER A 677 33.50 -19.29 0.93
C SER A 677 33.62 -19.71 -0.54
N TRP A 678 34.23 -18.85 -1.35
CA TRP A 678 34.47 -19.04 -2.78
C TRP A 678 35.26 -20.32 -3.15
N ILE A 679 36.03 -20.87 -2.21
CA ILE A 679 36.85 -22.08 -2.40
C ILE A 679 36.18 -23.34 -1.81
N ASP A 680 35.08 -23.18 -1.08
CA ASP A 680 34.42 -24.27 -0.39
C ASP A 680 33.39 -24.99 -1.26
N ALA A 681 33.25 -26.30 -1.08
CA ALA A 681 32.23 -27.09 -1.75
C ALA A 681 30.81 -26.71 -1.25
N PRO A 682 29.76 -26.88 -2.07
CA PRO A 682 28.39 -26.45 -1.73
C PRO A 682 27.85 -27.00 -0.40
N LYS A 683 28.33 -28.15 0.06
CA LYS A 683 27.91 -28.75 1.35
C LYS A 683 28.26 -27.88 2.57
N PHE A 684 29.23 -26.98 2.42
CA PHE A 684 29.69 -26.05 3.44
C PHE A 684 28.95 -24.70 3.41
N LEU A 685 28.08 -24.50 2.42
CA LEU A 685 27.25 -23.30 2.25
C LEU A 685 25.83 -23.45 2.83
N ARG A 686 25.51 -24.62 3.40
CA ARG A 686 24.18 -24.85 3.98
C ARG A 686 23.93 -23.87 5.12
N SER A 687 22.71 -23.40 5.27
CA SER A 687 22.34 -22.40 6.29
C SER A 687 22.71 -22.83 7.71
N GLY A 688 22.62 -24.12 8.02
CA GLY A 688 23.03 -24.68 9.31
C GLY A 688 24.52 -24.98 9.44
N PHE A 689 25.31 -24.99 8.35
CA PHE A 689 26.71 -25.42 8.40
C PHE A 689 27.61 -24.39 9.09
N ARG A 690 28.16 -24.77 10.23
CA ARG A 690 29.04 -23.94 11.08
C ARG A 690 30.45 -24.48 11.05
N ASP A 691 31.46 -23.63 11.20
CA ASP A 691 32.83 -24.04 11.47
C ASP A 691 33.48 -23.07 12.48
N LYS A 692 34.76 -23.29 12.75
CA LYS A 692 35.56 -22.41 13.59
C LYS A 692 36.85 -22.01 12.90
N ASP A 693 37.35 -20.86 13.34
CA ASP A 693 38.70 -20.42 13.03
C ASP A 693 39.34 -19.85 14.28
N PHE A 694 40.68 -19.79 14.34
CA PHE A 694 41.36 -19.22 15.50
C PHE A 694 41.14 -17.71 15.54
N ALA A 695 40.84 -17.16 16.71
CA ALA A 695 40.46 -15.75 16.86
C ALA A 695 41.54 -14.76 16.37
N CYS A 696 42.81 -15.19 16.34
CA CYS A 696 43.96 -14.44 15.85
C CYS A 696 44.23 -14.57 14.35
N ASP A 697 43.59 -15.53 13.67
CA ASP A 697 43.89 -15.82 12.27
C ASP A 697 43.20 -14.83 11.33
N ALA A 698 43.84 -14.57 10.20
CA ALA A 698 43.39 -13.63 9.19
C ALA A 698 43.47 -14.29 7.81
N ASN A 699 42.44 -15.07 7.47
CA ASN A 699 42.42 -15.92 6.29
C ASN A 699 41.87 -15.21 5.05
N GLY A 700 42.33 -15.62 3.87
CA GLY A 700 41.99 -14.96 2.60
C GLY A 700 40.68 -15.41 1.95
N ASN A 701 39.87 -16.13 2.71
CA ASN A 701 38.50 -16.52 2.38
C ASN A 701 37.54 -16.19 3.55
N LEU A 702 37.99 -15.39 4.53
CA LEU A 702 37.28 -15.05 5.75
C LEU A 702 37.19 -13.53 5.90
N GLY A 703 35.95 -13.05 6.01
CA GLY A 703 35.56 -11.66 6.25
C GLY A 703 34.53 -11.59 7.38
N PHE A 704 33.62 -10.61 7.31
CA PHE A 704 32.55 -10.46 8.29
C PHE A 704 31.44 -9.53 7.76
N ARG A 705 30.27 -9.59 8.41
CA ARG A 705 29.23 -8.56 8.32
C ARG A 705 28.95 -7.99 9.70
N VAL A 706 28.37 -6.79 9.74
CA VAL A 706 28.07 -6.08 11.00
C VAL A 706 26.59 -6.19 11.34
N ALA A 707 26.30 -6.30 12.63
CA ALA A 707 24.97 -6.12 13.20
C ALA A 707 24.88 -4.76 13.92
N ARG A 708 23.67 -4.25 14.08
CA ARG A 708 23.37 -2.99 14.78
C ARG A 708 22.11 -3.16 15.62
N ASP A 709 22.17 -2.75 16.88
CA ASP A 709 21.02 -2.79 17.79
C ASP A 709 20.09 -1.57 17.59
N PHE A 710 18.93 -1.61 18.26
CA PHE A 710 17.91 -0.55 18.21
C PHE A 710 18.31 0.71 18.98
#